data_AF-A0A6F8Z084-F1
#
_entry.id   AF-A0A6F8Z084-F1
#
_cell.length_a   1.000
_cell.length_b   1.000
_cell.length_c   1.000
_cell.angle_alpha   90.00
_cell.angle_beta   90.00
_cell.angle_gamma   90.00
#
_symmetry.space_group_name_H-M   'P 1'
#
loop_
_entity.id
_entity.type
_entity.pdbx_description
1 polymer ?
#
loop_
_entity_poly.entity_id
_entity_poly.type
_entity_poly.pdbx_seq_one_letter_code
_entity_poly.pdbx_strand_id
1 'polypeptide(L)'
;MDTGVSEGDTIPADFDSMIAKIIAYGRDRAEALGRLRRAMAQTTVVIEGGATNRSFVLDLLDQPEVVDASADTGWIDRVRGEGRLVTHRHSSVAVAAAAIEAYEEEERAECQRLLSTAFGGRPQVRHESGRPLDLKLRGAAYRVRVARVGPQRFQVGIDAGGQAGTAEIELERFDEHTGQIAVNGTRYRLLTATHGPVHLVEVDGVTHRVSRDEGGVVRSPWPALVVAVPVAVGDEVEADAPVLVMESMKMETVLRAPFRARLKECAVAVGSKVETGAPLLRLEPLAESETVEAPPAAAVALDLPTAPAGVPARERAARGQQDLRSLLLGYDLDPHDERRVLDDYLAARRAAAGEGLRPLAGELALLDVFADLAELSRNRQTREDGGGDSHVRSPREFFHTYLQSLDVERAGLPETFRVRLATAVGHYGVAGLERTPELEAAVFRIFLAQRRASADAAIVAALLRAWLTESPPDETLREPAGLALERLVAATQVRFPVVADLARGVVFAWFAQPLLLRNRARVYAEVRQHLRHLDAHPQAPDRAERIASMVRSTEPLVRLLGQRLVRANLDNSVMLEVLTRRYYGNKGLTGVHTRQIAGCTFVVAERASSYLVSAAVRFDALGGALRGLAELADGDVPVDADVYLSWEGQPEDSDTMAAALHEVIAAHPLPHQVRRLTTTVAGRGGAVMHHHLTFRPSSGEMVEQRLIRGLHPYIAQRMRLERLSRFDLTRLPSSDEEVYLFRCVARENPSDDRLVAFAQVRDLAELREHDGRLVALPTAENLIATCADSIRRAQSRRPSNKRFNTNRVVLYVWPPSEITRDEMEMIAGRVLPTTAGAGLEEILFIGRQRHPATGELVKTEMRISFDATGGVQLTIGEPAGDPVEPLDDYRLKALRASSRNTVYPYELTGMLGDFVEHDLDADHALVPVDRPKGRNTAAIVAGVVTTPTPRHPGAWSGWCCSATPPSRSARCRSRSAGGWSPRSTWRSGCGCRWSGTRSPPAPGSRWSRARRTWTGWPPRSSGSWSSPRTAARSTSWSRASTSARSRTGTPRRPCSCTPRASS
;
A
#
# COMPACT_ATOMS: atom_id res chain seq x y z
N MET A 1 23.39 5.55 -57.95
CA MET A 1 21.92 5.59 -57.78
C MET A 1 21.43 6.77 -58.59
N ASP A 2 20.27 6.63 -59.21
CA ASP A 2 19.67 7.60 -60.11
C ASP A 2 18.19 7.73 -59.70
N THR A 3 17.68 8.92 -59.43
CA THR A 3 16.43 9.13 -58.68
C THR A 3 15.62 10.31 -59.19
N GLY A 4 14.31 10.12 -59.35
CA GLY A 4 13.39 11.20 -59.73
C GLY A 4 12.85 12.02 -58.57
N VAL A 5 13.13 11.62 -57.32
CA VAL A 5 12.62 12.22 -56.07
C VAL A 5 13.69 12.28 -54.98
N SER A 6 13.49 13.16 -54.01
CA SER A 6 14.31 13.40 -52.82
C SER A 6 13.52 13.13 -51.53
N GLU A 7 14.20 13.17 -50.38
CA GLU A 7 13.54 13.12 -49.07
C GLU A 7 12.60 14.34 -48.87
N GLY A 8 11.35 14.08 -48.53
CA GLY A 8 10.30 15.09 -48.37
C GLY A 8 9.52 15.45 -49.64
N ASP A 9 9.86 14.89 -50.81
CA ASP A 9 9.08 15.10 -52.05
C ASP A 9 7.79 14.27 -52.05
N THR A 10 6.64 14.92 -52.31
CA THR A 10 5.38 14.22 -52.59
C THR A 10 5.43 13.57 -53.98
N ILE A 11 5.17 12.27 -54.07
CA ILE A 11 5.01 11.57 -55.36
C ILE A 11 3.60 11.82 -55.91
N PRO A 12 3.42 12.49 -57.08
CA PRO A 12 2.11 12.69 -57.70
C PRO A 12 1.52 11.38 -58.25
N ALA A 13 0.19 11.28 -58.34
CA ALA A 13 -0.49 10.12 -58.92
C ALA A 13 -0.17 9.91 -60.43
N ASP A 14 0.17 10.99 -61.15
CA ASP A 14 0.53 10.98 -62.57
C ASP A 14 2.02 10.66 -62.83
N PHE A 15 2.79 10.35 -61.78
CA PHE A 15 4.24 10.10 -61.85
C PHE A 15 4.55 8.61 -62.05
N ASP A 16 5.69 8.28 -62.67
CA ASP A 16 6.09 6.88 -62.86
C ASP A 16 6.39 6.21 -61.51
N SER A 17 5.81 5.01 -61.32
CA SER A 17 6.15 4.03 -60.29
C SER A 17 7.65 3.82 -60.07
N MET A 18 8.50 3.99 -61.09
CA MET A 18 9.95 3.89 -61.03
C MET A 18 10.59 5.16 -60.43
N ILE A 19 10.39 5.38 -59.13
CA ILE A 19 10.96 6.54 -58.40
C ILE A 19 12.51 6.56 -58.34
N ALA A 20 13.15 5.39 -58.44
CA ALA A 20 14.60 5.24 -58.24
C ALA A 20 15.17 4.04 -59.01
N LYS A 21 16.41 4.17 -59.47
CA LYS A 21 17.17 3.15 -60.18
C LYS A 21 18.54 2.94 -59.53
N ILE A 22 18.80 1.70 -59.14
CA ILE A 22 20.08 1.25 -58.59
C ILE A 22 20.82 0.47 -59.67
N ILE A 23 22.03 0.93 -60.01
CA ILE A 23 22.88 0.36 -61.07
C ILE A 23 24.18 -0.08 -60.41
N ALA A 24 24.60 -1.32 -60.68
CA ALA A 24 25.87 -1.88 -60.22
C ALA A 24 26.72 -2.34 -61.41
N TYR A 25 28.03 -2.25 -61.26
CA TYR A 25 29.02 -2.67 -62.25
C TYR A 25 30.11 -3.50 -61.57
N GLY A 26 30.63 -4.52 -62.26
CA GLY A 26 31.69 -5.42 -61.81
C GLY A 26 32.47 -5.96 -63.02
N ARG A 27 33.62 -6.62 -62.80
CA ARG A 27 34.40 -7.23 -63.90
C ARG A 27 33.71 -8.46 -64.48
N ASP A 28 32.89 -9.11 -63.67
CA ASP A 28 32.06 -10.26 -64.02
C ASP A 28 30.66 -10.14 -63.39
N ARG A 29 29.77 -11.09 -63.73
CA ARG A 29 28.38 -11.12 -63.30
C ARG A 29 28.22 -11.31 -61.78
N ALA A 30 29.12 -12.03 -61.12
CA ALA A 30 29.06 -12.27 -59.69
C ALA A 30 29.50 -11.02 -58.89
N GLU A 31 30.54 -10.30 -59.35
CA GLU A 31 30.93 -9.01 -58.78
C GLU A 31 29.82 -7.96 -58.95
N ALA A 32 29.16 -7.93 -60.11
CA ALA A 32 28.03 -7.04 -60.38
C ALA A 32 26.81 -7.36 -59.49
N LEU A 33 26.40 -8.64 -59.40
CA LEU A 33 25.31 -9.08 -58.51
C LEU A 33 25.63 -8.82 -57.03
N GLY A 34 26.84 -9.16 -56.57
CA GLY A 34 27.25 -8.93 -55.18
C GLY A 34 27.23 -7.46 -54.78
N ARG A 35 27.64 -6.57 -55.69
CA ARG A 35 27.50 -5.11 -55.52
C ARG A 35 26.04 -4.66 -55.54
N LEU A 36 25.21 -5.21 -56.42
CA LEU A 36 23.79 -4.87 -56.49
C LEU A 36 23.03 -5.28 -55.23
N ARG A 37 23.16 -6.54 -54.78
CA ARG A 37 22.57 -7.03 -53.52
C ARG A 37 23.01 -6.18 -52.34
N ARG A 38 24.31 -5.86 -52.23
CA ARG A 38 24.82 -4.97 -51.17
C ARG A 38 24.19 -3.58 -51.25
N ALA A 39 24.08 -2.98 -52.43
CA ALA A 39 23.43 -1.68 -52.59
C ALA A 39 21.96 -1.73 -52.15
N MET A 40 21.18 -2.69 -52.66
CA MET A 40 19.77 -2.90 -52.27
C MET A 40 19.61 -3.10 -50.75
N ALA A 41 20.50 -3.87 -50.12
CA ALA A 41 20.48 -4.14 -48.69
C ALA A 41 20.90 -2.93 -47.82
N GLN A 42 21.61 -1.95 -48.39
CA GLN A 42 22.06 -0.73 -47.71
C GLN A 42 21.21 0.52 -48.04
N THR A 43 20.46 0.56 -49.14
CA THR A 43 19.53 1.66 -49.47
C THR A 43 18.18 1.49 -48.77
N THR A 44 17.83 2.41 -47.87
CA THR A 44 16.50 2.51 -47.26
C THR A 44 15.61 3.47 -48.05
N VAL A 45 14.33 3.13 -48.23
CA VAL A 45 13.29 4.01 -48.79
C VAL A 45 11.97 3.73 -48.07
N VAL A 46 11.35 4.78 -47.52
CA VAL A 46 9.99 4.77 -46.96
C VAL A 46 9.11 5.63 -47.87
N ILE A 47 7.86 5.21 -48.08
CA ILE A 47 6.86 5.97 -48.85
C ILE A 47 5.60 6.05 -47.99
N GLU A 48 5.13 7.25 -47.69
CA GLU A 48 3.91 7.43 -46.88
C GLU A 48 2.70 6.84 -47.63
N GLY A 49 2.00 5.89 -47.01
CA GLY A 49 0.88 5.15 -47.61
C GLY A 49 1.27 4.15 -48.73
N GLY A 50 2.47 4.24 -49.28
CA GLY A 50 2.98 3.42 -50.38
C GLY A 50 3.72 2.15 -49.95
N ALA A 51 4.37 1.49 -50.90
CA ALA A 51 5.27 0.36 -50.66
C ALA A 51 6.34 0.28 -51.75
N THR A 52 7.49 -0.32 -51.47
CA THR A 52 8.58 -0.50 -52.45
C THR A 52 8.73 -1.96 -52.86
N ASN A 53 9.25 -2.22 -54.07
CA ASN A 53 9.59 -3.56 -54.53
C ASN A 53 10.96 -4.06 -54.01
N ARG A 54 11.60 -3.34 -53.08
CA ARG A 54 12.97 -3.58 -52.59
C ARG A 54 13.21 -5.03 -52.14
N SER A 55 12.34 -5.56 -51.29
CA SER A 55 12.46 -6.91 -50.72
C SER A 55 12.19 -8.00 -51.76
N PHE A 56 11.27 -7.77 -52.70
CA PHE A 56 11.09 -8.63 -53.87
C PHE A 56 12.36 -8.64 -54.75
N VAL A 57 13.00 -7.48 -54.99
CA VAL A 57 14.26 -7.41 -55.74
C VAL A 57 15.41 -8.12 -54.99
N LEU A 58 15.45 -8.07 -53.66
CA LEU A 58 16.44 -8.83 -52.87
C LEU A 58 16.23 -10.36 -53.00
N ASP A 59 15.00 -10.86 -52.82
CA ASP A 59 14.66 -12.28 -52.99
C ASP A 59 14.95 -12.74 -54.44
N LEU A 60 14.52 -11.97 -55.44
CA LEU A 60 14.80 -12.16 -56.86
C LEU A 60 16.30 -12.31 -57.14
N LEU A 61 17.14 -11.43 -56.58
CA LEU A 61 18.58 -11.45 -56.81
C LEU A 61 19.29 -12.67 -56.19
N ASP A 62 18.67 -13.38 -55.25
CA ASP A 62 19.18 -14.58 -54.60
C ASP A 62 18.66 -15.90 -55.23
N GLN A 63 17.66 -15.86 -56.13
CA GLN A 63 17.15 -17.07 -56.80
C GLN A 63 18.21 -17.71 -57.75
N PRO A 64 18.38 -19.04 -57.78
CA PRO A 64 19.37 -19.72 -58.63
C PRO A 64 19.31 -19.31 -60.10
N GLU A 65 18.11 -19.25 -60.68
CA GLU A 65 17.88 -18.94 -62.10
C GLU A 65 18.28 -17.49 -62.46
N VAL A 66 18.33 -16.61 -61.46
CA VAL A 66 18.80 -15.22 -61.58
C VAL A 66 20.32 -15.13 -61.32
N VAL A 67 20.93 -16.12 -60.68
CA VAL A 67 22.38 -16.23 -60.44
C VAL A 67 23.14 -16.86 -61.61
N ASP A 68 22.59 -17.92 -62.21
CA ASP A 68 23.17 -18.60 -63.39
C ASP A 68 22.78 -17.95 -64.73
N ALA A 69 21.74 -17.08 -64.72
CA ALA A 69 21.15 -16.42 -65.88
C ALA A 69 20.29 -17.30 -66.80
N SER A 70 19.67 -18.36 -66.25
CA SER A 70 18.70 -19.21 -66.96
C SER A 70 17.26 -18.67 -66.98
N ALA A 71 16.93 -17.64 -66.18
CA ALA A 71 15.58 -17.08 -66.11
C ALA A 71 15.08 -16.45 -67.44
N ASP A 72 13.94 -16.92 -67.94
CA ASP A 72 13.24 -16.38 -69.12
C ASP A 72 12.25 -15.24 -68.78
N THR A 73 11.69 -14.60 -69.81
CA THR A 73 10.78 -13.43 -69.64
C THR A 73 9.44 -13.75 -68.97
N GLY A 74 9.02 -15.02 -68.91
CA GLY A 74 7.83 -15.47 -68.18
C GLY A 74 8.14 -16.24 -66.90
N TRP A 75 9.41 -16.29 -66.48
CA TRP A 75 9.84 -17.04 -65.30
C TRP A 75 9.26 -16.47 -64.00
N ILE A 76 9.16 -15.13 -63.85
CA ILE A 76 8.61 -14.50 -62.63
C ILE A 76 7.15 -14.92 -62.40
N ASP A 77 6.31 -14.85 -63.42
CA ASP A 77 4.88 -15.15 -63.30
C ASP A 77 4.63 -16.63 -63.01
N ARG A 78 5.39 -17.50 -63.68
CA ARG A 78 5.38 -18.95 -63.47
C ARG A 78 5.79 -19.33 -62.04
N VAL A 79 6.92 -18.79 -61.57
CA VAL A 79 7.46 -19.01 -60.22
C VAL A 79 6.54 -18.43 -59.15
N ARG A 80 5.85 -17.31 -59.41
CA ARG A 80 4.78 -16.81 -58.52
C ARG A 80 3.54 -17.70 -58.50
N GLY A 81 3.15 -18.27 -59.64
CA GLY A 81 2.08 -19.28 -59.72
C GLY A 81 2.40 -20.57 -58.95
N GLU A 82 3.69 -20.92 -58.85
CA GLU A 82 4.21 -22.01 -57.99
C GLU A 82 4.26 -21.64 -56.49
N GLY A 83 3.93 -20.41 -56.10
CA GLY A 83 4.01 -19.91 -54.72
C GLY A 83 5.42 -19.56 -54.24
N ARG A 84 6.43 -19.57 -55.12
CA ARG A 84 7.78 -19.03 -54.86
C ARG A 84 7.77 -17.49 -54.96
N LEU A 85 8.90 -16.85 -54.63
CA LEU A 85 9.05 -15.38 -54.52
C LEU A 85 8.10 -14.74 -53.48
N VAL A 86 7.72 -15.52 -52.46
CA VAL A 86 6.96 -15.09 -51.28
C VAL A 86 7.66 -15.61 -50.02
N THR A 87 8.67 -14.88 -49.54
CA THR A 87 9.40 -15.28 -48.32
C THR A 87 8.54 -15.14 -47.06
N HIS A 88 8.38 -16.23 -46.30
CA HIS A 88 7.66 -16.26 -45.01
C HIS A 88 8.56 -16.03 -43.78
N ARG A 89 9.87 -15.84 -43.97
CA ARG A 89 10.83 -15.62 -42.87
C ARG A 89 10.46 -14.37 -42.07
N HIS A 90 10.67 -14.41 -40.76
CA HIS A 90 10.44 -13.33 -39.80
C HIS A 90 8.97 -12.89 -39.65
N SER A 91 8.00 -13.71 -40.07
CA SER A 91 6.58 -13.32 -40.06
C SER A 91 6.07 -13.03 -38.65
N SER A 92 6.44 -13.86 -37.67
CA SER A 92 6.08 -13.67 -36.25
C SER A 92 6.81 -12.50 -35.61
N VAL A 93 8.05 -12.23 -36.04
CA VAL A 93 8.83 -11.05 -35.59
C VAL A 93 8.20 -9.76 -36.13
N ALA A 94 7.77 -9.75 -37.39
CA ALA A 94 7.08 -8.61 -38.00
C ALA A 94 5.68 -8.38 -37.40
N VAL A 95 4.93 -9.45 -37.12
CA VAL A 95 3.65 -9.38 -36.38
C VAL A 95 3.86 -8.87 -34.95
N ALA A 96 4.91 -9.30 -34.25
CA ALA A 96 5.24 -8.78 -32.93
C ALA A 96 5.63 -7.29 -32.95
N ALA A 97 6.44 -6.86 -33.91
CA ALA A 97 6.80 -5.45 -34.08
C ALA A 97 5.56 -4.58 -34.40
N ALA A 98 4.70 -5.01 -35.33
CA ALA A 98 3.44 -4.33 -35.63
C ALA A 98 2.49 -4.26 -34.41
N ALA A 99 2.47 -5.29 -33.56
CA ALA A 99 1.71 -5.27 -32.31
C ALA A 99 2.30 -4.31 -31.27
N ILE A 100 3.63 -4.19 -31.20
CA ILE A 100 4.30 -3.20 -30.34
C ILE A 100 4.00 -1.77 -30.83
N GLU A 101 4.06 -1.49 -32.14
CA GLU A 101 3.67 -0.20 -32.70
C GLU A 101 2.22 0.18 -32.34
N ALA A 102 1.29 -0.78 -32.47
CA ALA A 102 -0.11 -0.58 -32.12
C ALA A 102 -0.33 -0.37 -30.61
N TYR A 103 0.42 -1.09 -29.76
CA TYR A 103 0.41 -0.89 -28.32
C TYR A 103 0.97 0.49 -27.93
N GLU A 104 2.08 0.94 -28.54
CA GLU A 104 2.68 2.24 -28.24
C GLU A 104 1.81 3.42 -28.72
N GLU A 105 0.97 3.24 -29.75
CA GLU A 105 -0.02 4.23 -30.16
C GLU A 105 -1.18 4.35 -29.14
N GLU A 106 -1.74 3.24 -28.67
CA GLU A 106 -2.78 3.23 -27.62
C GLU A 106 -2.22 3.80 -26.29
N GLU A 107 -0.95 3.51 -25.95
CA GLU A 107 -0.26 4.10 -24.78
C GLU A 107 -0.13 5.64 -24.93
N ARG A 108 0.22 6.14 -26.11
CA ARG A 108 0.24 7.59 -26.40
C ARG A 108 -1.15 8.22 -26.27
N ALA A 109 -2.20 7.56 -26.75
CA ALA A 109 -3.58 8.03 -26.62
C ALA A 109 -4.05 8.06 -25.16
N GLU A 110 -3.72 7.04 -24.35
CA GLU A 110 -4.06 7.00 -22.92
C GLU A 110 -3.21 7.98 -22.08
N CYS A 111 -1.99 8.31 -22.49
CA CYS A 111 -1.23 9.42 -21.91
C CYS A 111 -1.90 10.78 -22.17
N GLN A 112 -2.32 11.05 -23.42
CA GLN A 112 -3.08 12.26 -23.74
C GLN A 112 -4.43 12.31 -23.01
N ARG A 113 -5.07 11.16 -22.80
CA ARG A 113 -6.30 11.01 -22.00
C ARG A 113 -6.06 11.36 -20.52
N LEU A 114 -4.94 10.92 -19.93
CA LEU A 114 -4.57 11.29 -18.57
C LEU A 114 -4.48 12.81 -18.44
N LEU A 115 -3.69 13.46 -19.29
CA LEU A 115 -3.41 14.90 -19.18
C LEU A 115 -4.65 15.77 -19.46
N SER A 116 -5.44 15.43 -20.48
CA SER A 116 -6.68 16.13 -20.80
C SER A 116 -7.76 16.00 -19.71
N THR A 117 -7.88 14.83 -19.08
CA THR A 117 -8.81 14.63 -17.95
C THR A 117 -8.28 15.18 -16.62
N ALA A 118 -6.95 15.21 -16.45
CA ALA A 118 -6.28 15.85 -15.33
C ALA A 118 -6.55 17.36 -15.31
N PHE A 119 -6.46 18.05 -16.46
CA PHE A 119 -6.83 19.46 -16.61
C PHE A 119 -8.25 19.77 -16.10
N GLY A 120 -9.19 18.83 -16.26
CA GLY A 120 -10.55 18.88 -15.69
C GLY A 120 -10.64 18.59 -14.17
N GLY A 121 -9.51 18.52 -13.47
CA GLY A 121 -9.39 18.19 -12.05
C GLY A 121 -9.65 16.72 -11.71
N ARG A 122 -9.72 15.82 -12.71
CA ARG A 122 -10.11 14.41 -12.54
C ARG A 122 -9.32 13.49 -13.48
N PRO A 123 -8.02 13.24 -13.23
CA PRO A 123 -7.20 12.34 -14.05
C PRO A 123 -7.83 10.93 -14.16
N GLN A 124 -7.88 10.40 -15.39
CA GLN A 124 -8.43 9.08 -15.73
C GLN A 124 -7.58 8.41 -16.80
N VAL A 125 -7.38 7.09 -16.66
CA VAL A 125 -6.82 6.21 -17.71
C VAL A 125 -7.61 4.90 -17.77
N ARG A 126 -7.73 4.35 -18.98
CA ARG A 126 -8.31 3.04 -19.31
C ARG A 126 -7.22 2.01 -19.72
N HIS A 127 -5.95 2.31 -19.46
CA HIS A 127 -4.84 1.37 -19.70
C HIS A 127 -5.12 0.00 -19.06
N GLU A 128 -5.18 -1.03 -19.91
CA GLU A 128 -5.42 -2.43 -19.56
C GLU A 128 -4.36 -3.29 -20.27
N SER A 129 -3.48 -3.90 -19.48
CA SER A 129 -2.33 -4.62 -20.01
C SER A 129 -2.71 -5.94 -20.68
N GLY A 130 -1.96 -6.33 -21.72
CA GLY A 130 -2.19 -7.59 -22.44
C GLY A 130 -3.56 -7.68 -23.15
N ARG A 131 -4.22 -6.54 -23.40
CA ARG A 131 -5.41 -6.45 -24.26
C ARG A 131 -5.11 -7.06 -25.64
N PRO A 132 -5.98 -7.94 -26.16
CA PRO A 132 -5.74 -8.58 -27.44
C PRO A 132 -5.88 -7.58 -28.60
N LEU A 133 -4.93 -7.64 -29.51
CA LEU A 133 -4.87 -6.97 -30.81
C LEU A 133 -5.08 -8.04 -31.88
N ASP A 134 -6.11 -7.89 -32.70
CA ASP A 134 -6.35 -8.78 -33.84
C ASP A 134 -5.65 -8.18 -35.08
N LEU A 135 -4.71 -8.92 -35.66
CA LEU A 135 -3.85 -8.49 -36.77
C LEU A 135 -3.97 -9.47 -37.97
N LYS A 136 -3.78 -8.97 -39.19
CA LYS A 136 -3.76 -9.75 -40.43
C LYS A 136 -2.45 -9.56 -41.18
N LEU A 137 -1.83 -10.66 -41.60
CA LEU A 137 -0.67 -10.69 -42.49
C LEU A 137 -0.92 -11.73 -43.58
N ARG A 138 -0.96 -11.30 -44.85
CA ARG A 138 -1.18 -12.16 -46.04
C ARG A 138 -2.44 -13.05 -45.92
N GLY A 139 -3.53 -12.49 -45.41
CA GLY A 139 -4.82 -13.19 -45.20
C GLY A 139 -4.90 -14.00 -43.90
N ALA A 140 -3.78 -14.47 -43.36
CA ALA A 140 -3.75 -15.13 -42.04
C ALA A 140 -4.02 -14.12 -40.91
N ALA A 141 -4.85 -14.53 -39.95
CA ALA A 141 -5.17 -13.76 -38.75
C ALA A 141 -4.32 -14.21 -37.55
N TYR A 142 -3.87 -13.25 -36.76
CA TYR A 142 -3.01 -13.41 -35.58
C TYR A 142 -3.63 -12.62 -34.44
N ARG A 143 -3.84 -13.27 -33.29
CA ARG A 143 -4.33 -12.63 -32.07
C ARG A 143 -3.14 -12.41 -31.14
N VAL A 144 -2.72 -11.16 -31.01
CA VAL A 144 -1.50 -10.78 -30.30
C VAL A 144 -1.83 -10.07 -29.00
N ARG A 145 -1.05 -10.31 -27.93
CA ARG A 145 -1.09 -9.55 -26.68
C ARG A 145 0.29 -8.96 -26.42
N VAL A 146 0.33 -7.70 -26.02
CA VAL A 146 1.56 -6.97 -25.68
C VAL A 146 1.47 -6.45 -24.25
N ALA A 147 2.55 -6.62 -23.50
CA ALA A 147 2.77 -6.01 -22.19
C ALA A 147 4.15 -5.35 -22.17
N ARG A 148 4.22 -4.02 -21.97
CA ARG A 148 5.49 -3.29 -21.84
C ARG A 148 6.07 -3.47 -20.43
N VAL A 149 6.91 -4.49 -20.27
CA VAL A 149 7.54 -4.88 -18.99
C VAL A 149 8.81 -4.07 -18.64
N GLY A 150 9.15 -3.06 -19.45
CA GLY A 150 10.18 -2.04 -19.13
C GLY A 150 10.29 -0.99 -20.24
N PRO A 151 11.20 0.00 -20.13
CA PRO A 151 11.30 1.12 -21.06
C PRO A 151 11.38 0.70 -22.55
N GLN A 152 12.28 -0.25 -22.83
CA GLN A 152 12.52 -0.85 -24.15
C GLN A 152 12.15 -2.35 -24.18
N ARG A 153 11.45 -2.86 -23.16
CA ARG A 153 11.17 -4.29 -22.96
C ARG A 153 9.69 -4.60 -23.05
N PHE A 154 9.36 -5.62 -23.81
CA PHE A 154 8.01 -6.09 -24.07
C PHE A 154 7.93 -7.61 -23.93
N GLN A 155 6.83 -8.10 -23.37
CA GLN A 155 6.43 -9.50 -23.45
C GLN A 155 5.29 -9.59 -24.47
N VAL A 156 5.46 -10.43 -25.49
CA VAL A 156 4.51 -10.59 -26.59
C VAL A 156 4.05 -12.04 -26.69
N GLY A 157 2.73 -12.24 -26.62
CA GLY A 157 2.10 -13.53 -26.87
C GLY A 157 1.33 -13.50 -28.20
N ILE A 158 1.60 -14.45 -29.09
CA ILE A 158 0.96 -14.59 -30.40
C ILE A 158 0.18 -15.91 -30.42
N ASP A 159 -1.10 -15.85 -30.79
CA ASP A 159 -1.96 -17.00 -31.10
C ASP A 159 -2.36 -16.93 -32.58
N ALA A 160 -2.09 -18.01 -33.33
CA ALA A 160 -2.47 -18.15 -34.73
C ALA A 160 -2.76 -19.62 -35.06
N GLY A 161 -3.93 -19.91 -35.61
CA GLY A 161 -4.32 -21.27 -36.04
C GLY A 161 -4.35 -22.32 -34.91
N GLY A 162 -4.43 -21.91 -33.64
CA GLY A 162 -4.31 -22.80 -32.48
C GLY A 162 -2.88 -23.11 -32.05
N GLN A 163 -1.86 -22.52 -32.69
CA GLN A 163 -0.51 -22.42 -32.13
C GLN A 163 -0.41 -21.15 -31.29
N ALA A 164 0.07 -21.27 -30.05
CA ALA A 164 0.37 -20.14 -29.18
C ALA A 164 1.86 -20.11 -28.84
N GLY A 165 2.49 -18.94 -28.99
CA GLY A 165 3.90 -18.72 -28.68
C GLY A 165 4.11 -17.41 -27.94
N THR A 166 5.05 -17.40 -26.98
CA THR A 166 5.42 -16.21 -26.21
C THR A 166 6.89 -15.89 -26.37
N ALA A 167 7.22 -14.62 -26.62
CA ALA A 167 8.59 -14.13 -26.63
C ALA A 167 8.78 -12.91 -25.73
N GLU A 168 9.96 -12.82 -25.12
CA GLU A 168 10.46 -11.55 -24.61
C GLU A 168 11.14 -10.79 -25.75
N ILE A 169 10.91 -9.48 -25.81
CA ILE A 169 11.39 -8.60 -26.87
C ILE A 169 12.04 -7.36 -26.27
N GLU A 170 13.28 -7.10 -26.67
CA GLU A 170 13.96 -5.81 -26.46
C GLU A 170 13.95 -5.03 -27.78
N LEU A 171 13.49 -3.77 -27.75
CA LEU A 171 13.35 -2.91 -28.93
C LEU A 171 14.14 -1.61 -28.73
N GLU A 172 15.18 -1.44 -29.54
CA GLU A 172 16.00 -0.24 -29.62
C GLU A 172 15.66 0.51 -30.92
N ARG A 173 15.25 1.79 -30.83
CA ARG A 173 15.01 2.65 -32.01
C ARG A 173 16.19 3.60 -32.18
N PHE A 174 16.62 3.81 -33.42
CA PHE A 174 17.67 4.79 -33.77
C PHE A 174 17.06 6.10 -34.30
N ASP A 175 15.89 6.00 -34.94
CA ASP A 175 15.08 7.11 -35.42
C ASP A 175 13.57 6.71 -35.41
N GLU A 176 12.71 7.46 -36.09
CA GLU A 176 11.26 7.17 -36.16
C GLU A 176 10.95 5.86 -36.91
N HIS A 177 11.77 5.50 -37.90
CA HIS A 177 11.56 4.39 -38.80
C HIS A 177 12.52 3.23 -38.61
N THR A 178 13.73 3.42 -38.08
CA THR A 178 14.75 2.36 -37.98
C THR A 178 15.14 1.97 -36.55
N GLY A 179 15.50 0.70 -36.38
CA GLY A 179 15.89 0.15 -35.09
C GLY A 179 16.46 -1.26 -35.14
N GLN A 180 16.62 -1.85 -33.95
CA GLN A 180 16.97 -3.24 -33.73
C GLN A 180 15.94 -3.89 -32.79
N ILE A 181 15.44 -5.05 -33.19
CA ILE A 181 14.53 -5.87 -32.38
C ILE A 181 15.28 -7.14 -31.97
N ALA A 182 15.31 -7.43 -30.67
CA ALA A 182 15.91 -8.63 -30.10
C ALA A 182 14.82 -9.51 -29.50
N VAL A 183 14.48 -10.61 -30.19
CA VAL A 183 13.41 -11.55 -29.79
C VAL A 183 14.07 -12.76 -29.14
N ASN A 184 13.77 -13.02 -27.85
CA ASN A 184 14.38 -14.07 -27.05
C ASN A 184 15.93 -14.09 -27.14
N GLY A 185 16.55 -12.89 -27.23
CA GLY A 185 17.99 -12.68 -27.38
C GLY A 185 18.52 -12.69 -28.83
N THR A 186 17.73 -13.12 -29.82
CA THR A 186 18.11 -13.11 -31.24
C THR A 186 17.82 -11.74 -31.86
N ARG A 187 18.85 -11.06 -32.36
CA ARG A 187 18.78 -9.68 -32.90
C ARG A 187 18.50 -9.67 -34.41
N TYR A 188 17.61 -8.78 -34.83
CA TYR A 188 17.26 -8.50 -36.23
C TYR A 188 17.28 -6.98 -36.48
N ARG A 189 17.64 -6.53 -37.69
CA ARG A 189 17.44 -5.14 -38.13
C ARG A 189 15.95 -4.91 -38.40
N LEU A 190 15.40 -3.84 -37.83
CA LEU A 190 14.01 -3.44 -38.00
C LEU A 190 13.91 -2.13 -38.79
N LEU A 191 12.92 -2.06 -39.68
CA LEU A 191 12.36 -0.80 -40.14
C LEU A 191 10.83 -0.86 -40.08
N THR A 192 10.19 0.23 -39.66
CA THR A 192 8.73 0.35 -39.46
C THR A 192 8.18 1.65 -40.05
N ALA A 193 6.99 1.57 -40.65
CA ALA A 193 6.19 2.72 -41.03
C ALA A 193 4.70 2.39 -40.82
N THR A 194 3.93 3.33 -40.28
CA THR A 194 2.51 3.11 -39.92
C THR A 194 1.61 4.07 -40.68
N HIS A 195 0.66 3.52 -41.42
CA HIS A 195 -0.26 4.24 -42.31
C HIS A 195 -1.70 3.89 -41.94
N GLY A 196 -2.24 4.60 -40.95
CA GLY A 196 -3.53 4.26 -40.33
C GLY A 196 -3.53 2.83 -39.80
N PRO A 197 -4.47 1.95 -40.21
CA PRO A 197 -4.52 0.57 -39.74
C PRO A 197 -3.43 -0.34 -40.34
N VAL A 198 -2.54 0.15 -41.21
CA VAL A 198 -1.52 -0.67 -41.88
C VAL A 198 -0.12 -0.36 -41.34
N HIS A 199 0.51 -1.38 -40.75
CA HIS A 199 1.92 -1.38 -40.40
C HIS A 199 2.73 -2.04 -41.52
N LEU A 200 3.70 -1.31 -42.07
CA LEU A 200 4.76 -1.87 -42.91
C LEU A 200 5.96 -2.13 -42.02
N VAL A 201 6.46 -3.36 -42.06
CA VAL A 201 7.58 -3.81 -41.21
C VAL A 201 8.59 -4.53 -42.08
N GLU A 202 9.82 -4.04 -42.15
CA GLU A 202 10.96 -4.75 -42.72
C GLU A 202 11.79 -5.39 -41.60
N VAL A 203 12.02 -6.70 -41.69
CA VAL A 203 12.93 -7.44 -40.79
C VAL A 203 14.06 -8.03 -41.63
N ASP A 204 15.30 -7.62 -41.37
CA ASP A 204 16.52 -8.04 -42.10
C ASP A 204 16.42 -7.98 -43.65
N GLY A 205 15.63 -7.03 -44.18
CA GLY A 205 15.42 -6.86 -45.63
C GLY A 205 14.15 -7.51 -46.18
N VAL A 206 13.40 -8.28 -45.37
CA VAL A 206 12.11 -8.88 -45.75
C VAL A 206 10.97 -7.95 -45.34
N THR A 207 10.17 -7.46 -46.30
CA THR A 207 9.03 -6.59 -46.00
C THR A 207 7.73 -7.38 -45.75
N HIS A 208 7.03 -6.99 -44.69
CA HIS A 208 5.72 -7.48 -44.29
C HIS A 208 4.73 -6.32 -44.26
N ARG A 209 3.49 -6.56 -44.73
CA ARG A 209 2.36 -5.63 -44.59
C ARG A 209 1.37 -6.25 -43.62
N VAL A 210 1.36 -5.75 -42.39
CA VAL A 210 0.50 -6.21 -41.30
C VAL A 210 -0.61 -5.18 -41.11
N SER A 211 -1.86 -5.55 -41.36
CA SER A 211 -3.02 -4.68 -41.11
C SER A 211 -3.68 -5.04 -39.79
N ARG A 212 -4.12 -4.04 -39.01
CA ARG A 212 -5.04 -4.29 -37.88
C ARG A 212 -6.35 -4.84 -38.43
N ASP A 213 -6.75 -6.00 -37.92
CA ASP A 213 -8.05 -6.58 -38.24
C ASP A 213 -9.11 -6.08 -37.28
N GLU A 214 -9.45 -4.80 -37.37
CA GLU A 214 -10.66 -4.29 -36.73
C GLU A 214 -11.93 -4.91 -37.34
N GLY A 215 -11.81 -5.69 -38.42
CA GLY A 215 -12.91 -6.35 -39.12
C GLY A 215 -13.96 -5.37 -39.65
N GLY A 216 -13.60 -4.09 -39.83
CA GLY A 216 -14.52 -3.00 -40.15
C GLY A 216 -15.51 -2.65 -39.04
N VAL A 217 -15.20 -2.95 -37.76
CA VAL A 217 -16.08 -2.65 -36.63
C VAL A 217 -16.05 -1.14 -36.31
N VAL A 218 -17.11 -0.44 -36.72
CA VAL A 218 -17.37 0.94 -36.30
C VAL A 218 -17.73 0.97 -34.81
N ARG A 219 -17.04 1.82 -34.05
CA ARG A 219 -17.19 1.97 -32.59
C ARG A 219 -17.76 3.32 -32.21
N SER A 220 -18.36 3.40 -31.02
CA SER A 220 -18.92 4.63 -30.47
C SER A 220 -17.80 5.62 -30.07
N PRO A 221 -17.68 6.81 -30.71
CA PRO A 221 -16.63 7.77 -30.36
C PRO A 221 -16.86 8.47 -29.00
N TRP A 222 -18.12 8.53 -28.54
CA TRP A 222 -18.53 9.06 -27.23
C TRP A 222 -19.67 8.22 -26.63
N PRO A 223 -20.07 8.42 -25.37
CA PRO A 223 -21.26 7.78 -24.82
C PRO A 223 -22.53 8.42 -25.40
N ALA A 224 -23.49 7.59 -25.79
CA ALA A 224 -24.68 8.03 -26.53
C ALA A 224 -25.89 7.09 -26.34
N LEU A 225 -27.04 7.52 -26.87
CA LEU A 225 -28.21 6.68 -27.16
C LEU A 225 -28.28 6.43 -28.67
N VAL A 226 -28.53 5.19 -29.10
CA VAL A 226 -28.78 4.88 -30.51
C VAL A 226 -30.21 5.30 -30.86
N VAL A 227 -30.37 6.19 -31.85
CA VAL A 227 -31.66 6.78 -32.26
C VAL A 227 -32.23 6.10 -33.50
N ALA A 228 -31.38 5.78 -34.47
CA ALA A 228 -31.77 5.05 -35.67
C ALA A 228 -30.61 4.19 -36.19
N VAL A 229 -30.95 3.08 -36.83
CA VAL A 229 -30.03 2.27 -37.64
C VAL A 229 -30.66 2.20 -39.05
N PRO A 230 -30.25 3.08 -40.00
CA PRO A 230 -30.91 3.26 -41.29
C PRO A 230 -30.66 2.13 -42.32
N VAL A 231 -29.82 1.14 -42.00
CA VAL A 231 -29.49 -0.01 -42.86
C VAL A 231 -29.53 -1.32 -42.08
N ALA A 232 -29.94 -2.39 -42.75
CA ALA A 232 -30.06 -3.74 -42.22
C ALA A 232 -28.79 -4.56 -42.42
N VAL A 233 -28.63 -5.63 -41.63
CA VAL A 233 -27.54 -6.60 -41.82
C VAL A 233 -27.75 -7.34 -43.14
N GLY A 234 -26.79 -7.21 -44.05
CA GLY A 234 -26.85 -7.66 -45.44
C GLY A 234 -26.83 -6.53 -46.46
N ASP A 235 -27.20 -5.30 -46.08
CA ASP A 235 -27.30 -4.16 -47.01
C ASP A 235 -25.92 -3.68 -47.50
N GLU A 236 -25.87 -3.24 -48.76
CA GLU A 236 -24.69 -2.59 -49.34
C GLU A 236 -24.82 -1.06 -49.23
N VAL A 237 -23.73 -0.41 -48.83
CA VAL A 237 -23.63 1.03 -48.61
C VAL A 237 -22.45 1.59 -49.40
N GLU A 238 -22.69 2.71 -50.08
CA GLU A 238 -21.63 3.50 -50.71
C GLU A 238 -20.85 4.32 -49.68
N ALA A 239 -19.68 4.83 -50.08
CA ALA A 239 -18.91 5.74 -49.23
C ALA A 239 -19.71 7.00 -48.83
N ASP A 240 -19.49 7.49 -47.61
CA ASP A 240 -20.24 8.55 -46.93
C ASP A 240 -21.73 8.25 -46.64
N ALA A 241 -22.29 7.09 -47.05
CA ALA A 241 -23.68 6.75 -46.74
C ALA A 241 -23.92 6.65 -45.22
N PRO A 242 -25.08 7.12 -44.70
CA PRO A 242 -25.39 7.07 -43.28
C PRO A 242 -25.64 5.63 -42.80
N VAL A 243 -24.89 5.17 -41.79
CA VAL A 243 -24.99 3.79 -41.27
C VAL A 243 -25.61 3.68 -39.88
N LEU A 244 -25.54 4.74 -39.05
CA LEU A 244 -26.14 4.76 -37.70
C LEU A 244 -26.31 6.20 -37.18
N VAL A 245 -27.37 6.47 -36.42
CA VAL A 245 -27.65 7.79 -35.81
C VAL A 245 -27.68 7.71 -34.29
N MET A 246 -27.01 8.64 -33.63
CA MET A 246 -26.77 8.63 -32.18
C MET A 246 -27.09 9.97 -31.53
N GLU A 247 -27.83 9.99 -30.41
CA GLU A 247 -28.01 11.20 -29.59
C GLU A 247 -26.92 11.24 -28.50
N SER A 248 -26.17 12.34 -28.45
CA SER A 248 -25.44 12.75 -27.25
C SER A 248 -25.61 14.24 -27.02
N MET A 249 -25.67 14.67 -25.76
CA MET A 249 -25.88 16.08 -25.38
C MET A 249 -27.13 16.75 -26.01
N LYS A 250 -28.18 15.98 -26.35
CA LYS A 250 -29.36 16.40 -27.14
C LYS A 250 -29.07 16.80 -28.59
N MET A 251 -27.98 16.33 -29.16
CA MET A 251 -27.64 16.50 -30.56
C MET A 251 -27.52 15.13 -31.22
N GLU A 252 -28.19 14.96 -32.34
CA GLU A 252 -28.03 13.79 -33.20
C GLU A 252 -26.71 13.91 -33.98
N THR A 253 -25.95 12.82 -34.03
CA THR A 253 -24.78 12.68 -34.91
C THR A 253 -24.95 11.43 -35.76
N VAL A 254 -24.69 11.58 -37.06
CA VAL A 254 -24.80 10.52 -38.05
C VAL A 254 -23.41 9.94 -38.28
N LEU A 255 -23.24 8.65 -37.95
CA LEU A 255 -22.08 7.88 -38.38
C LEU A 255 -22.29 7.43 -39.83
N ARG A 256 -21.22 7.46 -40.62
CA ARG A 256 -21.23 7.22 -42.07
C ARG A 256 -20.24 6.13 -42.45
N ALA A 257 -20.49 5.45 -43.56
CA ALA A 257 -19.59 4.44 -44.12
C ALA A 257 -18.30 5.12 -44.63
N PRO A 258 -17.10 4.75 -44.14
CA PRO A 258 -15.85 5.36 -44.60
C PRO A 258 -15.41 4.89 -46.00
N PHE A 259 -16.02 3.83 -46.52
CA PHE A 259 -15.78 3.24 -47.84
C PHE A 259 -17.00 2.42 -48.27
N ARG A 260 -17.08 2.03 -49.54
CA ARG A 260 -18.12 1.14 -50.09
C ARG A 260 -18.05 -0.24 -49.44
N ALA A 261 -19.14 -0.68 -48.81
CA ALA A 261 -19.14 -1.85 -47.92
C ALA A 261 -20.49 -2.54 -47.85
N ARG A 262 -20.51 -3.78 -47.34
CA ARG A 262 -21.72 -4.48 -46.89
C ARG A 262 -21.81 -4.47 -45.37
N LEU A 263 -22.98 -4.22 -44.80
CA LEU A 263 -23.22 -4.26 -43.35
C LEU A 263 -23.28 -5.72 -42.87
N LYS A 264 -22.17 -6.23 -42.33
CA LYS A 264 -21.99 -7.64 -41.94
C LYS A 264 -22.63 -7.99 -40.60
N GLU A 265 -22.71 -7.03 -39.68
CA GLU A 265 -23.22 -7.22 -38.32
C GLU A 265 -23.65 -5.88 -37.72
N CYS A 266 -24.73 -5.84 -36.94
CA CYS A 266 -25.08 -4.69 -36.10
C CYS A 266 -25.26 -5.18 -34.66
N ALA A 267 -24.41 -4.69 -33.76
CA ALA A 267 -24.31 -5.14 -32.36
C ALA A 267 -25.21 -4.36 -31.40
N VAL A 268 -25.96 -3.37 -31.90
CA VAL A 268 -26.77 -2.44 -31.10
C VAL A 268 -28.15 -2.23 -31.71
N ALA A 269 -29.15 -1.96 -30.87
CA ALA A 269 -30.52 -1.69 -31.29
C ALA A 269 -30.88 -0.21 -31.07
N VAL A 270 -31.95 0.25 -31.73
CA VAL A 270 -32.55 1.56 -31.41
C VAL A 270 -33.00 1.57 -29.95
N GLY A 271 -32.64 2.63 -29.22
CA GLY A 271 -32.83 2.74 -27.78
C GLY A 271 -31.71 2.14 -26.92
N SER A 272 -30.72 1.43 -27.50
CA SER A 272 -29.53 0.99 -26.77
C SER A 272 -28.69 2.20 -26.32
N LYS A 273 -28.23 2.16 -25.07
CA LYS A 273 -27.20 3.09 -24.57
C LYS A 273 -25.83 2.46 -24.74
N VAL A 274 -24.88 3.24 -25.24
CA VAL A 274 -23.54 2.80 -25.62
C VAL A 274 -22.49 3.70 -24.99
N GLU A 275 -21.32 3.15 -24.67
CA GLU A 275 -20.18 3.88 -24.10
C GLU A 275 -19.06 4.08 -25.12
N THR A 276 -18.17 5.06 -24.89
CA THR A 276 -16.98 5.27 -25.74
C THR A 276 -16.18 3.98 -25.93
N GLY A 277 -15.98 3.57 -27.18
CA GLY A 277 -15.27 2.36 -27.59
C GLY A 277 -16.15 1.12 -27.80
N ALA A 278 -17.44 1.18 -27.41
CA ALA A 278 -18.39 0.09 -27.65
C ALA A 278 -18.53 -0.19 -29.16
N PRO A 279 -18.52 -1.46 -29.60
CA PRO A 279 -18.79 -1.81 -30.99
C PRO A 279 -20.25 -1.49 -31.33
N LEU A 280 -20.49 -0.93 -32.51
CA LEU A 280 -21.82 -0.57 -32.98
C LEU A 280 -22.25 -1.47 -34.14
N LEU A 281 -21.44 -1.51 -35.20
CA LEU A 281 -21.71 -2.26 -36.41
C LEU A 281 -20.41 -2.65 -37.12
N ARG A 282 -20.49 -3.56 -38.09
CA ARG A 282 -19.35 -4.15 -38.80
C ARG A 282 -19.53 -4.03 -40.31
N LEU A 283 -18.60 -3.35 -40.98
CA LEU A 283 -18.63 -3.10 -42.42
C LEU A 283 -17.59 -3.97 -43.15
N GLU A 284 -18.03 -4.72 -44.16
CA GLU A 284 -17.18 -5.57 -45.00
C GLU A 284 -16.92 -4.86 -46.34
N PRO A 285 -15.67 -4.49 -46.69
CA PRO A 285 -15.37 -3.74 -47.90
C PRO A 285 -15.82 -4.47 -49.18
N LEU A 286 -16.45 -3.74 -50.10
CA LEU A 286 -16.84 -4.23 -51.42
C LEU A 286 -15.87 -3.66 -52.47
N ALA A 287 -14.89 -4.48 -52.88
CA ALA A 287 -13.86 -4.08 -53.83
C ALA A 287 -14.22 -4.48 -55.27
N GLU A 288 -14.10 -3.55 -56.22
CA GLU A 288 -14.10 -3.86 -57.66
C GLU A 288 -12.69 -4.28 -58.11
N SER A 289 -12.33 -5.52 -57.79
CA SER A 289 -11.15 -6.23 -58.32
C SER A 289 -11.34 -7.73 -58.13
N GLU A 290 -10.83 -8.54 -59.06
CA GLU A 290 -11.13 -9.97 -59.16
C GLU A 290 -10.75 -10.76 -57.89
N THR A 291 -11.75 -11.20 -57.12
CA THR A 291 -11.57 -12.03 -55.93
C THR A 291 -11.54 -13.51 -56.28
N VAL A 292 -10.34 -14.04 -56.44
CA VAL A 292 -10.10 -15.49 -56.30
C VAL A 292 -10.49 -15.91 -54.88
N GLU A 293 -11.31 -16.96 -54.73
CA GLU A 293 -11.65 -17.50 -53.40
C GLU A 293 -10.38 -17.93 -52.66
N ALA A 294 -10.16 -17.34 -51.48
CA ALA A 294 -9.04 -17.72 -50.64
C ALA A 294 -9.26 -19.14 -50.08
N PRO A 295 -8.30 -20.07 -50.22
CA PRO A 295 -8.42 -21.41 -49.67
C PRO A 295 -8.52 -21.39 -48.13
N PRO A 296 -9.07 -22.45 -47.49
CA PRO A 296 -9.18 -22.52 -46.04
C PRO A 296 -7.83 -22.31 -45.36
N ALA A 297 -7.84 -21.59 -44.24
CA ALA A 297 -6.65 -21.06 -43.58
C ALA A 297 -5.55 -22.13 -43.39
N ALA A 298 -4.48 -22.00 -44.16
CA ALA A 298 -3.30 -22.85 -44.04
C ALA A 298 -2.68 -22.74 -42.65
N ALA A 299 -2.09 -23.83 -42.16
CA ALA A 299 -1.49 -23.87 -40.82
C ALA A 299 -0.38 -22.82 -40.68
N VAL A 300 -0.65 -21.80 -39.87
CA VAL A 300 0.28 -20.69 -39.60
C VAL A 300 1.35 -21.18 -38.63
N ALA A 301 2.57 -21.41 -39.14
CA ALA A 301 3.71 -21.76 -38.31
C ALA A 301 4.29 -20.50 -37.64
N LEU A 302 4.38 -20.51 -36.31
CA LEU A 302 5.00 -19.42 -35.54
C LEU A 302 6.53 -19.53 -35.53
N ASP A 303 7.20 -18.75 -36.37
CA ASP A 303 8.67 -18.64 -36.48
C ASP A 303 9.31 -17.74 -35.40
N LEU A 304 8.91 -17.89 -34.14
CA LEU A 304 9.57 -17.23 -33.00
C LEU A 304 10.83 -18.00 -32.56
N PRO A 305 11.98 -17.31 -32.34
CA PRO A 305 13.18 -17.95 -31.79
C PRO A 305 12.95 -18.45 -30.36
N THR A 306 13.52 -19.60 -30.00
CA THR A 306 13.37 -20.21 -28.66
C THR A 306 14.16 -19.43 -27.61
N ALA A 307 13.60 -19.29 -26.40
CA ALA A 307 14.32 -18.71 -25.26
C ALA A 307 15.55 -19.55 -24.84
N PRO A 308 16.67 -18.93 -24.44
CA PRO A 308 17.89 -19.64 -24.07
C PRO A 308 17.69 -20.48 -22.79
N ALA A 309 17.99 -21.77 -22.89
CA ALA A 309 17.93 -22.69 -21.75
C ALA A 309 19.18 -22.59 -20.86
N GLY A 310 19.02 -22.84 -19.55
CA GLY A 310 20.14 -22.98 -18.62
C GLY A 310 20.67 -21.70 -17.95
N VAL A 311 19.94 -20.58 -18.01
CA VAL A 311 20.35 -19.29 -17.43
C VAL A 311 20.72 -19.42 -15.93
N PRO A 312 21.93 -18.99 -15.50
CA PRO A 312 22.40 -19.08 -14.11
C PRO A 312 21.45 -18.46 -13.08
N ALA A 313 21.48 -18.94 -11.83
CA ALA A 313 20.62 -18.44 -10.77
C ALA A 313 20.83 -16.93 -10.50
N ARG A 314 22.10 -16.48 -10.51
CA ARG A 314 22.49 -15.07 -10.41
C ARG A 314 21.85 -14.20 -11.49
N GLU A 315 21.86 -14.65 -12.74
CA GLU A 315 21.30 -13.89 -13.88
C GLU A 315 19.78 -13.85 -13.84
N ARG A 316 19.13 -14.98 -13.51
CA ARG A 316 17.67 -15.02 -13.29
C ARG A 316 17.23 -14.13 -12.13
N ALA A 317 18.01 -14.07 -11.06
CA ALA A 317 17.76 -13.15 -9.95
C ALA A 317 17.93 -11.69 -10.37
N ALA A 318 18.96 -11.35 -11.15
CA ALA A 318 19.17 -10.00 -11.66
C ALA A 318 18.04 -9.55 -12.62
N ARG A 319 17.60 -10.42 -13.55
CA ARG A 319 16.46 -10.14 -14.44
C ARG A 319 15.16 -9.96 -13.64
N GLY A 320 14.82 -10.92 -12.76
CA GLY A 320 13.63 -10.81 -11.90
C GLY A 320 13.63 -9.56 -11.01
N GLN A 321 14.80 -9.09 -10.56
CA GLN A 321 14.92 -7.81 -9.83
C GLN A 321 14.65 -6.60 -10.75
N GLN A 322 15.13 -6.62 -11.99
CA GLN A 322 14.80 -5.60 -13.00
C GLN A 322 13.30 -5.60 -13.31
N ASP A 323 12.69 -6.77 -13.38
CA ASP A 323 11.26 -6.96 -13.63
C ASP A 323 10.43 -6.41 -12.48
N LEU A 324 10.77 -6.77 -11.23
CA LEU A 324 10.17 -6.17 -10.04
C LEU A 324 10.36 -4.64 -10.01
N ARG A 325 11.53 -4.10 -10.41
CA ARG A 325 11.72 -2.63 -10.53
C ARG A 325 10.74 -2.03 -11.52
N SER A 326 10.61 -2.60 -12.71
CA SER A 326 9.64 -2.15 -13.72
C SER A 326 8.21 -2.20 -13.19
N LEU A 327 7.82 -3.28 -12.49
CA LEU A 327 6.50 -3.43 -11.89
C LEU A 327 6.20 -2.34 -10.86
N LEU A 328 7.15 -1.99 -9.99
CA LEU A 328 7.01 -0.88 -9.04
C LEU A 328 6.87 0.47 -9.74
N LEU A 329 7.53 0.64 -10.90
CA LEU A 329 7.46 1.83 -11.76
C LEU A 329 6.19 1.87 -12.64
N GLY A 330 5.19 1.01 -12.43
CA GLY A 330 3.95 1.05 -13.19
C GLY A 330 4.08 0.58 -14.65
N TYR A 331 5.12 -0.19 -14.97
CA TYR A 331 5.16 -1.02 -16.16
C TYR A 331 4.22 -2.23 -16.02
N ASP A 332 3.96 -2.87 -17.15
CA ASP A 332 2.90 -3.85 -17.35
C ASP A 332 3.21 -5.22 -16.70
N LEU A 333 2.16 -6.03 -16.53
CA LEU A 333 2.19 -7.42 -16.01
C LEU A 333 1.76 -8.39 -17.11
N ASP A 334 2.05 -9.68 -16.94
CA ASP A 334 1.22 -10.72 -17.56
C ASP A 334 -0.15 -10.72 -16.84
N PRO A 335 -1.27 -10.36 -17.50
CA PRO A 335 -2.57 -10.26 -16.84
C PRO A 335 -3.16 -11.61 -16.40
N HIS A 336 -2.50 -12.74 -16.71
CA HIS A 336 -2.94 -14.07 -16.30
C HIS A 336 -2.24 -14.57 -15.01
N ASP A 337 -1.14 -13.95 -14.58
CA ASP A 337 -0.47 -14.26 -13.31
C ASP A 337 0.27 -13.05 -12.73
N GLU A 338 -0.43 -12.31 -11.86
CA GLU A 338 0.11 -11.15 -11.13
C GLU A 338 1.26 -11.49 -10.16
N ARG A 339 1.48 -12.78 -9.83
CA ARG A 339 2.47 -13.21 -8.82
C ARG A 339 3.72 -13.82 -9.41
N ARG A 340 3.62 -14.42 -10.60
CA ARG A 340 4.71 -15.09 -11.30
C ARG A 340 6.06 -14.36 -11.18
N VAL A 341 6.12 -13.06 -11.49
CA VAL A 341 7.37 -12.28 -11.44
C VAL A 341 7.99 -12.25 -10.04
N LEU A 342 7.16 -12.18 -8.99
CA LEU A 342 7.61 -12.23 -7.60
C LEU A 342 8.02 -13.66 -7.19
N ASP A 343 7.24 -14.67 -7.54
CA ASP A 343 7.51 -16.06 -7.14
C ASP A 343 8.72 -16.65 -7.90
N ASP A 344 8.88 -16.33 -9.19
CA ASP A 344 10.08 -16.63 -10.01
C ASP A 344 11.32 -15.90 -9.45
N TYR A 345 11.21 -14.62 -9.08
CA TYR A 345 12.29 -13.90 -8.41
C TYR A 345 12.64 -14.55 -7.07
N LEU A 346 11.67 -14.85 -6.21
CA LEU A 346 11.91 -15.49 -4.92
C LEU A 346 12.48 -16.91 -5.07
N ALA A 347 12.20 -17.63 -6.17
CA ALA A 347 12.84 -18.89 -6.50
C ALA A 347 14.31 -18.70 -6.95
N ALA A 348 14.58 -17.77 -7.88
CA ALA A 348 15.93 -17.45 -8.33
C ALA A 348 16.82 -16.91 -7.18
N ARG A 349 16.27 -16.04 -6.34
CA ARG A 349 16.88 -15.51 -5.12
C ARG A 349 17.29 -16.61 -4.14
N ARG A 350 16.42 -17.60 -3.90
CA ARG A 350 16.74 -18.75 -3.01
C ARG A 350 17.86 -19.61 -3.58
N ALA A 351 17.91 -19.82 -4.90
CA ALA A 351 19.00 -20.53 -5.54
C ALA A 351 20.33 -19.75 -5.44
N ALA A 352 20.33 -18.46 -5.78
CA ALA A 352 21.52 -17.59 -5.67
C ALA A 352 22.03 -17.47 -4.22
N ALA A 353 21.13 -17.43 -3.23
CA ALA A 353 21.51 -17.44 -1.81
C ALA A 353 22.19 -18.78 -1.40
N GLY A 354 21.81 -19.91 -2.02
CA GLY A 354 22.51 -21.19 -1.88
C GLY A 354 23.91 -21.19 -2.49
N GLU A 355 24.15 -20.36 -3.52
CA GLU A 355 25.46 -20.07 -4.11
C GLU A 355 26.25 -19.00 -3.30
N GLY A 356 25.71 -18.54 -2.15
CA GLY A 356 26.32 -17.50 -1.30
C GLY A 356 26.06 -16.05 -1.73
N LEU A 357 25.27 -15.83 -2.78
CA LEU A 357 24.99 -14.51 -3.35
C LEU A 357 23.68 -13.92 -2.81
N ARG A 358 23.78 -12.94 -1.89
CA ARG A 358 22.62 -12.14 -1.42
C ARG A 358 22.43 -10.89 -2.29
N PRO A 359 21.29 -10.69 -2.98
CA PRO A 359 21.07 -9.52 -3.86
C PRO A 359 20.71 -8.22 -3.11
N LEU A 360 21.11 -8.07 -1.83
CA LEU A 360 20.58 -7.07 -0.91
C LEU A 360 20.67 -5.62 -1.42
N ALA A 361 21.80 -5.23 -2.04
CA ALA A 361 21.98 -3.88 -2.59
C ALA A 361 20.97 -3.57 -3.71
N GLY A 362 20.59 -4.57 -4.51
CA GLY A 362 19.60 -4.44 -5.57
C GLY A 362 18.16 -4.47 -5.04
N GLU A 363 17.90 -5.25 -3.99
CA GLU A 363 16.62 -5.23 -3.27
C GLU A 363 16.37 -3.89 -2.55
N LEU A 364 17.40 -3.26 -1.97
CA LEU A 364 17.30 -1.91 -1.39
C LEU A 364 16.84 -0.88 -2.43
N ALA A 365 17.37 -0.93 -3.65
CA ALA A 365 16.94 -0.07 -4.75
C ALA A 365 15.48 -0.33 -5.23
N LEU A 366 14.84 -1.43 -4.84
CA LEU A 366 13.39 -1.63 -5.01
C LEU A 366 12.60 -0.96 -3.88
N LEU A 367 13.09 -1.04 -2.64
CA LEU A 367 12.49 -0.37 -1.49
C LEU A 367 12.49 1.15 -1.66
N ASP A 368 13.57 1.73 -2.19
CA ASP A 368 13.65 3.17 -2.50
C ASP A 368 12.60 3.61 -3.53
N VAL A 369 12.50 2.91 -4.68
CA VAL A 369 11.47 3.20 -5.70
C VAL A 369 10.06 3.17 -5.12
N PHE A 370 9.74 2.16 -4.31
CA PHE A 370 8.44 2.07 -3.67
C PHE A 370 8.23 3.17 -2.63
N ALA A 371 9.26 3.55 -1.87
CA ALA A 371 9.20 4.65 -0.92
C ALA A 371 8.93 5.99 -1.63
N ASP A 372 9.69 6.33 -2.69
CA ASP A 372 9.51 7.53 -3.52
C ASP A 372 8.07 7.67 -4.04
N LEU A 373 7.54 6.62 -4.67
CA LEU A 373 6.19 6.62 -5.23
C LEU A 373 5.10 6.63 -4.14
N ALA A 374 5.38 6.08 -2.96
CA ALA A 374 4.53 6.19 -1.79
C ALA A 374 4.54 7.61 -1.17
N GLU A 375 5.67 8.34 -1.21
CA GLU A 375 5.75 9.73 -0.72
C GLU A 375 4.81 10.66 -1.50
N LEU A 376 4.84 10.58 -2.84
CA LEU A 376 3.96 11.36 -3.72
C LEU A 376 2.47 11.11 -3.51
N SER A 377 2.11 9.97 -2.93
CA SER A 377 0.74 9.48 -2.87
C SER A 377 0.22 9.26 -1.43
N ARG A 378 0.80 9.99 -0.46
CA ARG A 378 0.26 10.16 0.91
C ARG A 378 -1.01 11.00 0.91
N ASN A 379 -2.02 10.58 1.68
CA ASN A 379 -3.29 11.30 1.89
C ASN A 379 -3.29 12.23 3.13
N ARG A 380 -2.15 12.38 3.82
CA ARG A 380 -1.94 13.26 4.99
C ARG A 380 -0.51 13.81 4.95
N GLN A 381 -0.31 14.99 5.53
CA GLN A 381 1.02 15.58 5.74
C GLN A 381 1.72 14.93 6.95
N THR A 382 3.04 15.09 7.02
CA THR A 382 3.94 14.62 8.09
C THR A 382 4.29 15.81 9.00
N ARG A 383 4.60 15.60 10.29
CA ARG A 383 4.94 16.72 11.20
C ARG A 383 6.26 17.43 10.86
N GLU A 384 7.03 16.86 9.94
CA GLU A 384 8.27 17.39 9.37
C GLU A 384 8.02 18.35 8.19
N ASP A 385 6.83 18.34 7.57
CA ASP A 385 6.53 19.13 6.37
C ASP A 385 6.28 20.65 6.67
N GLY A 386 6.62 21.11 7.88
CA GLY A 386 6.65 22.53 8.29
C GLY A 386 5.58 22.95 9.31
N GLY A 387 5.97 23.76 10.29
CA GLY A 387 5.06 24.29 11.32
C GLY A 387 4.41 25.61 10.91
N GLY A 388 3.10 25.60 10.62
CA GLY A 388 2.30 26.80 10.35
C GLY A 388 0.82 26.49 10.11
N ASP A 389 -0.07 27.42 10.49
CA ASP A 389 -1.54 27.26 10.48
C ASP A 389 -2.20 27.17 9.08
N SER A 390 -1.43 27.14 7.99
CA SER A 390 -1.92 27.15 6.60
C SER A 390 -2.35 25.76 6.07
N HIS A 391 -3.13 25.02 6.85
CA HIS A 391 -3.61 23.68 6.53
C HIS A 391 -4.53 23.63 5.29
N VAL A 392 -4.11 23.01 4.16
CA VAL A 392 -5.03 22.70 3.04
C VAL A 392 -4.77 21.36 2.30
N ARG A 393 -3.54 21.07 1.81
CA ARG A 393 -3.31 20.00 0.80
C ARG A 393 -2.30 18.93 1.19
N SER A 394 -2.62 17.67 0.84
CA SER A 394 -1.75 16.50 0.96
C SER A 394 -0.81 16.30 -0.24
N PRO A 395 0.28 15.50 -0.12
CA PRO A 395 1.17 15.16 -1.24
C PRO A 395 0.44 14.65 -2.49
N ARG A 396 -0.58 13.81 -2.31
CA ARG A 396 -1.42 13.34 -3.41
C ARG A 396 -2.16 14.47 -4.12
N GLU A 397 -2.67 15.46 -3.38
CA GLU A 397 -3.36 16.61 -3.96
C GLU A 397 -2.39 17.56 -4.66
N PHE A 398 -1.14 17.65 -4.20
CA PHE A 398 -0.07 18.33 -4.95
C PHE A 398 0.23 17.62 -6.28
N PHE A 399 0.35 16.28 -6.30
CA PHE A 399 0.51 15.53 -7.56
C PHE A 399 -0.69 15.70 -8.51
N HIS A 400 -1.92 15.56 -8.00
CA HIS A 400 -3.15 15.79 -8.76
C HIS A 400 -3.35 17.27 -9.20
N THR A 401 -2.65 18.24 -8.57
CA THR A 401 -2.61 19.64 -9.03
C THR A 401 -1.57 19.78 -10.15
N TYR A 402 -0.38 19.20 -9.99
CA TYR A 402 0.69 19.24 -10.99
C TYR A 402 0.26 18.66 -12.34
N LEU A 403 -0.46 17.53 -12.34
CA LEU A 403 -1.01 16.91 -13.56
C LEU A 403 -1.96 17.83 -14.37
N GLN A 404 -2.41 18.97 -13.82
CA GLN A 404 -3.27 19.93 -14.54
C GLN A 404 -2.48 20.82 -15.52
N SER A 405 -1.16 20.90 -15.39
CA SER A 405 -0.32 21.77 -16.23
C SER A 405 1.08 21.24 -16.54
N LEU A 406 1.58 20.26 -15.78
CA LEU A 406 3.00 19.83 -15.77
C LEU A 406 3.97 21.01 -15.58
N ASP A 407 3.53 21.98 -14.78
CA ASP A 407 4.20 23.24 -14.48
C ASP A 407 4.20 23.40 -12.96
N VAL A 408 5.41 23.50 -12.40
CA VAL A 408 5.68 23.49 -10.96
C VAL A 408 5.23 24.79 -10.29
N GLU A 409 5.49 25.93 -10.95
CA GLU A 409 5.19 27.27 -10.43
C GLU A 409 3.67 27.52 -10.50
N ARG A 410 3.04 27.13 -11.62
CA ARG A 410 1.58 27.22 -11.80
C ARG A 410 0.80 26.29 -10.86
N ALA A 411 1.37 25.15 -10.49
CA ALA A 411 0.78 24.24 -9.52
C ALA A 411 1.00 24.67 -8.05
N GLY A 412 1.94 25.58 -7.80
CA GLY A 412 2.26 26.08 -6.46
C GLY A 412 2.84 25.01 -5.54
N LEU A 413 3.78 24.20 -6.04
CA LEU A 413 4.34 23.06 -5.31
C LEU A 413 5.37 23.51 -4.25
N PRO A 414 5.27 23.04 -2.99
CA PRO A 414 6.32 23.25 -1.98
C PRO A 414 7.65 22.63 -2.40
N GLU A 415 8.77 23.24 -2.00
CA GLU A 415 10.12 22.77 -2.38
C GLU A 415 10.40 21.32 -1.96
N THR A 416 9.95 20.93 -0.77
CA THR A 416 10.01 19.54 -0.28
C THR A 416 9.23 18.55 -1.16
N PHE A 417 8.19 19.00 -1.85
CA PHE A 417 7.45 18.19 -2.82
C PHE A 417 8.10 18.20 -4.22
N ARG A 418 8.72 19.32 -4.64
CA ARG A 418 9.51 19.41 -5.88
C ARG A 418 10.65 18.40 -5.89
N VAL A 419 11.42 18.31 -4.79
CA VAL A 419 12.51 17.34 -4.64
C VAL A 419 11.98 15.91 -4.73
N ARG A 420 10.94 15.56 -3.97
CA ARG A 420 10.30 14.22 -4.03
C ARG A 420 9.82 13.85 -5.44
N LEU A 421 9.24 14.81 -6.17
CA LEU A 421 8.78 14.61 -7.54
C LEU A 421 9.94 14.43 -8.51
N ALA A 422 11.03 15.21 -8.36
CA ALA A 422 12.25 15.08 -9.15
C ALA A 422 12.91 13.70 -8.95
N THR A 423 13.04 13.22 -7.71
CA THR A 423 13.55 11.86 -7.43
C THR A 423 12.67 10.79 -8.07
N ALA A 424 11.34 10.94 -7.97
CA ALA A 424 10.40 9.98 -8.55
C ALA A 424 10.45 9.91 -10.09
N VAL A 425 10.58 11.05 -10.80
CA VAL A 425 10.72 11.04 -12.28
C VAL A 425 12.14 10.62 -12.71
N GLY A 426 13.15 10.85 -11.88
CA GLY A 426 14.52 10.38 -12.08
C GLY A 426 14.63 8.87 -12.19
N HIS A 427 13.75 8.10 -11.53
CA HIS A 427 13.69 6.64 -11.69
C HIS A 427 13.31 6.16 -13.10
N TYR A 428 12.78 7.05 -13.94
CA TYR A 428 12.43 6.84 -15.36
C TYR A 428 13.45 7.46 -16.32
N GLY A 429 14.56 8.01 -15.82
CA GLY A 429 15.59 8.68 -16.62
C GLY A 429 15.36 10.18 -16.88
N VAL A 430 14.31 10.78 -16.30
CA VAL A 430 13.98 12.20 -16.52
C VAL A 430 14.72 13.08 -15.50
N ALA A 431 15.56 14.00 -15.98
CA ALA A 431 16.46 14.80 -15.14
C ALA A 431 15.85 16.10 -14.56
N GLY A 432 14.61 16.45 -14.93
CA GLY A 432 13.98 17.72 -14.55
C GLY A 432 12.45 17.67 -14.56
N LEU A 433 11.82 18.81 -14.26
CA LEU A 433 10.36 18.97 -14.18
C LEU A 433 9.79 19.91 -15.26
N GLU A 434 10.59 20.22 -16.29
CA GLU A 434 10.15 20.91 -17.50
C GLU A 434 9.38 19.96 -18.42
N ARG A 435 8.38 20.48 -19.15
CA ARG A 435 7.46 19.66 -19.91
C ARG A 435 8.08 19.11 -21.21
N THR A 436 8.52 17.86 -21.16
CA THR A 436 9.01 17.07 -22.30
C THR A 436 8.18 15.79 -22.50
N PRO A 437 8.25 15.11 -23.66
CA PRO A 437 7.55 13.83 -23.89
C PRO A 437 7.94 12.73 -22.89
N GLU A 438 9.20 12.71 -22.45
CA GLU A 438 9.72 11.74 -21.48
C GLU A 438 9.11 11.99 -20.08
N LEU A 439 8.91 13.27 -19.71
CA LEU A 439 8.19 13.61 -18.49
C LEU A 439 6.71 13.22 -18.58
N GLU A 440 6.05 13.41 -19.73
CA GLU A 440 4.65 12.98 -19.93
C GLU A 440 4.51 11.46 -19.75
N ALA A 441 5.40 10.67 -20.36
CA ALA A 441 5.46 9.23 -20.17
C ALA A 441 5.76 8.83 -18.71
N ALA A 442 6.68 9.52 -18.04
CA ALA A 442 7.01 9.28 -16.64
C ALA A 442 5.83 9.55 -15.70
N VAL A 443 5.11 10.68 -15.84
CA VAL A 443 3.95 10.97 -14.97
C VAL A 443 2.76 10.04 -15.25
N PHE A 444 2.61 9.55 -16.49
CA PHE A 444 1.65 8.49 -16.82
C PHE A 444 1.98 7.18 -16.10
N ARG A 445 3.24 6.73 -16.14
CA ARG A 445 3.69 5.51 -15.45
C ARG A 445 3.63 5.65 -13.91
N ILE A 446 3.97 6.82 -13.35
CA ILE A 446 3.75 7.14 -11.93
C ILE A 446 2.26 7.05 -11.56
N PHE A 447 1.34 7.53 -12.42
CA PHE A 447 -0.11 7.44 -12.16
C PHE A 447 -0.61 5.98 -12.19
N LEU A 448 -0.07 5.13 -13.07
CA LEU A 448 -0.35 3.69 -13.09
C LEU A 448 0.17 3.01 -11.81
N ALA A 449 1.40 3.28 -11.39
CA ALA A 449 1.97 2.78 -10.13
C ALA A 449 1.10 3.20 -8.92
N GLN A 450 0.66 4.46 -8.85
CA GLN A 450 -0.19 4.93 -7.75
C GLN A 450 -1.56 4.21 -7.67
N ARG A 451 -2.09 3.72 -8.81
CA ARG A 451 -3.27 2.84 -8.84
C ARG A 451 -2.97 1.42 -8.35
N ARG A 452 -1.80 0.86 -8.69
CA ARG A 452 -1.39 -0.51 -8.33
C ARG A 452 -0.76 -0.65 -6.96
N ALA A 453 -0.36 0.44 -6.30
CA ALA A 453 0.47 0.46 -5.09
C ALA A 453 0.05 -0.47 -3.91
N SER A 454 -1.18 -0.97 -3.86
CA SER A 454 -1.62 -2.01 -2.90
C SER A 454 -1.07 -3.41 -3.22
N ALA A 455 -0.92 -3.76 -4.50
CA ALA A 455 -0.24 -4.97 -4.95
C ALA A 455 1.28 -4.81 -4.84
N ASP A 456 1.79 -3.63 -5.18
CA ASP A 456 3.23 -3.31 -5.09
C ASP A 456 3.72 -3.33 -3.62
N ALA A 457 2.87 -2.93 -2.67
CA ALA A 457 3.11 -3.11 -1.24
C ALA A 457 3.24 -4.60 -0.83
N ALA A 458 2.62 -5.54 -1.55
CA ALA A 458 2.75 -6.96 -1.28
C ALA A 458 4.10 -7.52 -1.73
N ILE A 459 4.67 -6.99 -2.82
CA ILE A 459 6.05 -7.27 -3.28
C ILE A 459 7.03 -6.90 -2.17
N VAL A 460 7.01 -5.64 -1.71
CA VAL A 460 7.92 -5.17 -0.65
C VAL A 460 7.69 -5.93 0.66
N ALA A 461 6.44 -6.23 1.02
CA ALA A 461 6.12 -7.06 2.18
C ALA A 461 6.51 -8.55 2.03
N ALA A 462 6.88 -9.03 0.84
CA ALA A 462 7.47 -10.36 0.65
C ALA A 462 9.00 -10.31 0.86
N LEU A 463 9.68 -9.31 0.28
CA LEU A 463 11.12 -9.10 0.46
C LEU A 463 11.48 -8.92 1.96
N LEU A 464 10.79 -8.01 2.65
CA LEU A 464 10.98 -7.78 4.09
C LEU A 464 10.73 -9.05 4.94
N ARG A 465 9.84 -9.95 4.48
CA ARG A 465 9.58 -11.23 5.17
C ARG A 465 10.71 -12.24 5.01
N ALA A 466 11.43 -12.23 3.90
CA ALA A 466 12.66 -12.99 3.76
C ALA A 466 13.75 -12.42 4.68
N TRP A 467 13.95 -11.09 4.63
CA TRP A 467 14.97 -10.38 5.43
C TRP A 467 14.86 -10.60 6.94
N LEU A 468 13.64 -10.71 7.50
CA LEU A 468 13.40 -11.07 8.91
C LEU A 468 14.03 -12.39 9.35
N THR A 469 14.33 -13.31 8.42
CA THR A 469 14.93 -14.62 8.70
C THR A 469 16.42 -14.68 8.39
N GLU A 470 17.00 -13.60 7.86
CA GLU A 470 18.39 -13.55 7.40
C GLU A 470 19.30 -12.79 8.37
N SER A 471 20.59 -13.13 8.36
CA SER A 471 21.63 -12.40 9.05
C SER A 471 21.68 -10.92 8.63
N PRO A 472 22.08 -10.00 9.55
CA PRO A 472 22.23 -8.59 9.24
C PRO A 472 23.20 -8.32 8.07
N PRO A 473 23.11 -7.12 7.45
CA PRO A 473 24.04 -6.70 6.41
C PRO A 473 25.50 -6.64 6.86
N ASP A 474 26.37 -6.93 5.90
CA ASP A 474 27.78 -6.60 5.95
C ASP A 474 27.99 -5.09 6.14
N GLU A 475 29.17 -4.71 6.63
CA GLU A 475 29.47 -3.35 7.09
C GLU A 475 29.18 -2.27 6.03
N THR A 476 29.47 -2.57 4.76
CA THR A 476 29.27 -1.67 3.62
C THR A 476 27.80 -1.39 3.27
N LEU A 477 26.88 -2.29 3.64
CA LEU A 477 25.43 -2.13 3.38
C LEU A 477 24.64 -1.81 4.65
N ARG A 478 25.29 -1.77 5.81
CA ARG A 478 24.62 -1.60 7.11
C ARG A 478 23.94 -0.24 7.26
N GLU A 479 24.65 0.85 6.97
CA GLU A 479 24.10 2.20 7.01
C GLU A 479 23.06 2.44 5.90
N PRO A 480 23.32 2.13 4.60
CA PRO A 480 22.30 2.21 3.56
C PRO A 480 21.02 1.43 3.87
N ALA A 481 21.12 0.22 4.43
CA ALA A 481 19.95 -0.57 4.82
C ALA A 481 19.15 0.07 5.95
N GLY A 482 19.81 0.69 6.94
CA GLY A 482 19.14 1.43 8.01
C GLY A 482 18.33 2.60 7.47
N LEU A 483 18.98 3.48 6.69
CA LEU A 483 18.36 4.67 6.10
C LEU A 483 17.18 4.33 5.17
N ALA A 484 17.33 3.31 4.31
CA ALA A 484 16.26 2.85 3.42
C ALA A 484 15.06 2.28 4.20
N LEU A 485 15.30 1.52 5.28
CA LEU A 485 14.23 0.99 6.13
C LEU A 485 13.51 2.09 6.91
N GLU A 486 14.23 3.09 7.45
CA GLU A 486 13.63 4.24 8.13
C GLU A 486 12.78 5.09 7.17
N ARG A 487 13.31 5.40 5.97
CA ARG A 487 12.59 6.10 4.91
C ARG A 487 11.32 5.34 4.49
N LEU A 488 11.43 4.04 4.26
CA LEU A 488 10.30 3.17 3.92
C LEU A 488 9.24 3.18 5.03
N VAL A 489 9.65 3.09 6.30
CA VAL A 489 8.75 3.19 7.46
C VAL A 489 7.99 4.52 7.46
N ALA A 490 8.69 5.64 7.29
CA ALA A 490 8.08 6.97 7.24
C ALA A 490 7.07 7.11 6.08
N ALA A 491 7.40 6.56 4.90
CA ALA A 491 6.55 6.59 3.72
C ALA A 491 5.30 5.69 3.82
N THR A 492 5.37 4.57 4.54
CA THR A 492 4.34 3.53 4.49
C THR A 492 3.39 3.50 5.69
N GLN A 493 3.83 3.95 6.88
CA GLN A 493 3.16 3.75 8.17
C GLN A 493 1.64 3.99 8.25
N VAL A 494 1.08 4.97 7.52
CA VAL A 494 -0.38 5.24 7.52
C VAL A 494 -1.12 4.47 6.42
N ARG A 495 -0.52 4.28 5.24
CA ARG A 495 -1.21 3.73 4.04
C ARG A 495 -0.99 2.23 3.85
N PHE A 496 0.22 1.76 4.16
CA PHE A 496 0.66 0.37 4.04
C PHE A 496 1.28 -0.09 5.38
N PRO A 497 0.52 -0.11 6.49
CA PRO A 497 1.07 -0.37 7.82
C PRO A 497 1.81 -1.71 7.91
N VAL A 498 1.37 -2.73 7.17
CA VAL A 498 2.05 -4.04 7.10
C VAL A 498 3.50 -3.92 6.59
N VAL A 499 3.78 -3.00 5.65
CA VAL A 499 5.16 -2.76 5.18
C VAL A 499 5.97 -2.06 6.26
N ALA A 500 5.39 -1.06 6.93
CA ALA A 500 6.06 -0.33 8.02
C ALA A 500 6.30 -1.19 9.27
N ASP A 501 5.40 -2.13 9.56
CA ASP A 501 5.52 -3.08 10.67
C ASP A 501 6.65 -4.08 10.39
N LEU A 502 6.67 -4.66 9.17
CA LEU A 502 7.74 -5.58 8.74
C LEU A 502 9.10 -4.88 8.67
N ALA A 503 9.17 -3.65 8.16
CA ALA A 503 10.41 -2.89 8.08
C ALA A 503 10.99 -2.55 9.47
N ARG A 504 10.14 -2.15 10.43
CA ARG A 504 10.57 -2.01 11.84
C ARG A 504 11.05 -3.33 12.44
N GLY A 505 10.39 -4.44 12.10
CA GLY A 505 10.83 -5.78 12.50
C GLY A 505 12.22 -6.13 11.97
N VAL A 506 12.54 -5.77 10.72
CA VAL A 506 13.90 -5.95 10.16
C VAL A 506 14.91 -5.04 10.86
N VAL A 507 14.59 -3.77 11.12
CA VAL A 507 15.46 -2.87 11.89
C VAL A 507 15.74 -3.47 13.29
N PHE A 508 14.73 -4.01 13.96
CA PHE A 508 14.90 -4.70 15.22
C PHE A 508 15.80 -5.93 15.09
N ALA A 509 15.52 -6.83 14.13
CA ALA A 509 16.26 -8.08 13.93
C ALA A 509 17.74 -7.87 13.55
N TRP A 510 18.04 -6.89 12.71
CA TRP A 510 19.40 -6.66 12.21
C TRP A 510 20.26 -5.77 13.12
N PHE A 511 19.69 -4.74 13.75
CA PHE A 511 20.47 -3.73 14.47
C PHE A 511 20.35 -3.87 16.00
N ALA A 512 19.13 -4.10 16.52
CA ALA A 512 18.91 -4.15 17.97
C ALA A 512 19.12 -5.56 18.55
N GLN A 513 18.54 -6.59 17.94
CA GLN A 513 18.52 -7.95 18.46
C GLN A 513 19.93 -8.54 18.72
N PRO A 514 20.97 -8.29 17.90
CA PRO A 514 22.33 -8.76 18.20
C PRO A 514 22.92 -8.13 19.46
N LEU A 515 22.60 -6.86 19.76
CA LEU A 515 23.03 -6.17 20.98
C LEU A 515 22.28 -6.71 22.21
N LEU A 516 20.97 -6.93 22.10
CA LEU A 516 20.15 -7.57 23.14
C LEU A 516 20.67 -8.98 23.47
N LEU A 517 20.99 -9.79 22.46
CA LEU A 517 21.54 -11.14 22.64
C LEU A 517 22.91 -11.14 23.33
N ARG A 518 23.77 -10.14 23.06
CA ARG A 518 25.04 -9.94 23.78
C ARG A 518 24.82 -9.54 25.24
N ASN A 519 23.92 -8.59 25.51
CA ASN A 519 23.56 -8.19 26.88
C ASN A 519 23.01 -9.38 27.68
N ARG A 520 22.09 -10.16 27.09
CA ARG A 520 21.55 -11.39 27.67
C ARG A 520 22.62 -12.42 27.99
N ALA A 521 23.58 -12.62 27.08
CA ALA A 521 24.67 -13.58 27.29
C ALA A 521 25.53 -13.19 28.52
N ARG A 522 25.79 -11.89 28.71
CA ARG A 522 26.46 -11.33 29.91
C ARG A 522 25.66 -11.60 31.18
N VAL A 523 24.37 -11.24 31.21
CA VAL A 523 23.49 -11.45 32.38
C VAL A 523 23.40 -12.93 32.76
N TYR A 524 23.23 -13.84 31.80
CA TYR A 524 23.25 -15.27 32.09
C TYR A 524 24.63 -15.78 32.54
N ALA A 525 25.75 -15.19 32.11
CA ALA A 525 27.07 -15.55 32.61
C ALA A 525 27.23 -15.16 34.09
N GLU A 526 26.86 -13.94 34.46
CA GLU A 526 26.87 -13.41 35.84
C GLU A 526 25.98 -14.25 36.78
N VAL A 527 24.73 -14.53 36.39
CA VAL A 527 23.83 -15.38 37.19
C VAL A 527 24.41 -16.80 37.37
N ARG A 528 25.05 -17.37 36.33
CA ARG A 528 25.73 -18.68 36.46
C ARG A 528 26.97 -18.61 37.35
N GLN A 529 27.65 -17.47 37.46
CA GLN A 529 28.77 -17.27 38.38
C GLN A 529 28.27 -17.18 39.84
N HIS A 530 27.19 -16.44 40.11
CA HIS A 530 26.57 -16.40 41.43
C HIS A 530 26.05 -17.78 41.87
N LEU A 531 25.35 -18.50 40.99
CA LEU A 531 24.86 -19.86 41.27
C LEU A 531 26.01 -20.81 41.58
N ARG A 532 27.03 -20.93 40.70
CA ARG A 532 28.20 -21.80 40.94
C ARG A 532 28.93 -21.51 42.26
N HIS A 533 28.98 -20.25 42.67
CA HIS A 533 29.58 -19.89 43.95
C HIS A 533 28.76 -20.41 45.14
N LEU A 534 27.43 -20.26 45.09
CA LEU A 534 26.52 -20.73 46.14
C LEU A 534 26.34 -22.26 46.14
N ASP A 535 26.46 -22.91 44.98
CA ASP A 535 26.51 -24.37 44.85
C ASP A 535 27.71 -24.95 45.62
N ALA A 536 28.84 -24.25 45.63
CA ALA A 536 30.05 -24.63 46.36
C ALA A 536 30.09 -24.09 47.81
N HIS A 537 29.40 -22.98 48.10
CA HIS A 537 29.39 -22.32 49.41
C HIS A 537 27.95 -21.94 49.83
N PRO A 538 27.09 -22.90 50.23
CA PRO A 538 25.67 -22.63 50.50
C PRO A 538 25.42 -21.64 51.64
N GLN A 539 26.38 -21.51 52.57
CA GLN A 539 26.36 -20.63 53.74
C GLN A 539 27.30 -19.42 53.60
N ALA A 540 27.61 -18.98 52.37
CA ALA A 540 28.43 -17.79 52.15
C ALA A 540 27.79 -16.53 52.78
N PRO A 541 28.57 -15.65 53.44
CA PRO A 541 28.02 -14.47 54.11
C PRO A 541 27.36 -13.47 53.14
N ASP A 542 27.75 -13.49 51.86
CA ASP A 542 27.18 -12.67 50.80
C ASP A 542 25.98 -13.33 50.08
N ARG A 543 25.47 -14.48 50.57
CA ARG A 543 24.31 -15.20 49.99
C ARG A 543 23.13 -14.28 49.70
N ALA A 544 22.78 -13.41 50.65
CA ALA A 544 21.66 -12.48 50.51
C ALA A 544 21.89 -11.45 49.38
N GLU A 545 23.12 -10.96 49.21
CA GLU A 545 23.49 -10.03 48.15
C GLU A 545 23.52 -10.70 46.78
N ARG A 546 24.11 -11.91 46.69
CA ARG A 546 24.12 -12.71 45.45
C ARG A 546 22.70 -13.02 44.98
N ILE A 547 21.81 -13.41 45.90
CA ILE A 547 20.38 -13.63 45.61
C ILE A 547 19.71 -12.32 45.20
N ALA A 548 19.97 -11.20 45.88
CA ALA A 548 19.46 -9.90 45.47
C ALA A 548 19.93 -9.50 44.05
N SER A 549 21.16 -9.80 43.66
CA SER A 549 21.66 -9.56 42.29
C SER A 549 20.93 -10.41 41.26
N MET A 550 20.78 -11.71 41.51
CA MET A 550 20.02 -12.60 40.62
C MET A 550 18.54 -12.18 40.51
N VAL A 551 17.91 -11.71 41.60
CA VAL A 551 16.53 -11.18 41.60
C VAL A 551 16.41 -9.85 40.84
N ARG A 552 17.46 -9.01 40.81
CA ARG A 552 17.50 -7.77 40.03
C ARG A 552 17.62 -8.00 38.51
N SER A 553 18.07 -9.18 38.06
CA SER A 553 18.27 -9.46 36.63
C SER A 553 16.99 -9.33 35.79
N THR A 554 17.12 -8.81 34.56
CA THR A 554 16.04 -8.61 33.58
C THR A 554 15.64 -9.90 32.85
N GLU A 555 16.55 -10.86 32.76
CA GLU A 555 16.40 -12.05 31.91
C GLU A 555 15.49 -13.17 32.44
N PRO A 556 14.83 -13.97 31.58
CA PRO A 556 14.03 -15.15 31.97
C PRO A 556 14.83 -16.30 32.60
N LEU A 557 15.05 -16.22 33.92
CA LEU A 557 15.85 -17.19 34.67
C LEU A 557 15.31 -18.64 34.66
N VAL A 558 14.03 -18.87 34.35
CA VAL A 558 13.43 -20.23 34.23
C VAL A 558 14.23 -21.13 33.28
N ARG A 559 14.80 -20.57 32.21
CA ARG A 559 15.72 -21.27 31.30
C ARG A 559 16.89 -21.93 32.03
N LEU A 560 17.54 -21.20 32.94
CA LEU A 560 18.69 -21.70 33.70
C LEU A 560 18.27 -22.78 34.71
N LEU A 561 17.06 -22.70 35.27
CA LEU A 561 16.52 -23.77 36.13
C LEU A 561 16.28 -25.05 35.32
N GLY A 562 15.67 -24.97 34.13
CA GLY A 562 15.53 -26.12 33.23
C GLY A 562 16.86 -26.77 32.88
N GLN A 563 17.90 -25.97 32.60
CA GLN A 563 19.27 -26.47 32.36
C GLN A 563 19.96 -27.10 33.58
N ARG A 564 19.53 -26.75 34.81
CA ARG A 564 19.99 -27.39 36.05
C ARG A 564 19.21 -28.67 36.37
N LEU A 565 17.90 -28.72 36.09
CA LEU A 565 17.05 -29.87 36.37
C LEU A 565 17.41 -31.15 35.59
N VAL A 566 18.15 -31.03 34.48
CA VAL A 566 18.71 -32.19 33.77
C VAL A 566 19.93 -32.79 34.51
N ARG A 567 20.50 -32.07 35.50
CA ARG A 567 21.69 -32.46 36.26
C ARG A 567 21.30 -32.85 37.68
N ALA A 568 21.19 -34.16 37.94
CA ALA A 568 20.65 -34.72 39.18
C ALA A 568 21.31 -34.25 40.50
N ASN A 569 22.56 -33.78 40.44
CA ASN A 569 23.38 -33.49 41.63
C ASN A 569 23.47 -31.99 41.99
N LEU A 570 22.53 -31.14 41.54
CA LEU A 570 22.50 -29.71 41.84
C LEU A 570 21.29 -29.35 42.70
N ASP A 571 21.52 -28.74 43.87
CA ASP A 571 20.43 -28.12 44.64
C ASP A 571 19.81 -26.97 43.85
N ASN A 572 18.49 -26.91 43.79
CA ASN A 572 17.76 -25.85 43.11
C ASN A 572 17.05 -24.89 44.08
N SER A 573 17.23 -25.03 45.39
CA SER A 573 16.64 -24.16 46.43
C SER A 573 16.92 -22.67 46.20
N VAL A 574 18.18 -22.30 45.96
CA VAL A 574 18.62 -20.92 45.67
C VAL A 574 17.92 -20.38 44.42
N MET A 575 17.75 -21.22 43.40
CA MET A 575 17.14 -20.84 42.14
C MET A 575 15.61 -20.66 42.28
N LEU A 576 14.97 -21.52 43.06
CA LEU A 576 13.57 -21.43 43.42
C LEU A 576 13.29 -20.21 44.31
N GLU A 577 14.16 -19.90 45.27
CA GLU A 577 14.10 -18.66 46.07
C GLU A 577 14.21 -17.42 45.18
N VAL A 578 15.16 -17.39 44.23
CA VAL A 578 15.32 -16.29 43.26
C VAL A 578 14.05 -16.12 42.41
N LEU A 579 13.51 -17.20 41.83
CA LEU A 579 12.29 -17.12 41.02
C LEU A 579 11.08 -16.66 41.86
N THR A 580 10.93 -17.21 43.07
CA THR A 580 9.90 -16.81 44.05
C THR A 580 9.95 -15.32 44.35
N ARG A 581 11.14 -14.80 44.73
CA ARG A 581 11.34 -13.36 45.00
C ARG A 581 11.14 -12.49 43.75
N ARG A 582 11.47 -12.99 42.56
CA ARG A 582 11.33 -12.27 41.27
C ARG A 582 9.88 -12.16 40.80
N TYR A 583 9.10 -13.24 40.90
CA TYR A 583 7.66 -13.21 40.61
C TYR A 583 6.90 -12.45 41.69
N TYR A 584 6.98 -12.79 42.98
CA TYR A 584 6.06 -12.20 43.98
C TYR A 584 6.52 -10.86 44.56
N GLY A 585 7.83 -10.62 44.62
CA GLY A 585 8.43 -9.35 45.03
C GLY A 585 9.06 -9.39 46.42
N ASN A 586 10.22 -8.73 46.56
CA ASN A 586 11.10 -8.94 47.73
C ASN A 586 10.62 -8.29 49.05
N LYS A 587 9.78 -7.25 49.02
CA LYS A 587 9.21 -6.60 50.22
C LYS A 587 7.98 -7.36 50.79
N GLY A 588 7.51 -8.44 50.16
CA GLY A 588 6.24 -9.11 50.49
C GLY A 588 6.33 -10.61 50.71
N LEU A 589 7.53 -11.13 51.02
CA LEU A 589 7.80 -12.53 51.32
C LEU A 589 8.65 -12.63 52.60
N THR A 590 8.14 -13.30 53.62
CA THR A 590 8.86 -13.59 54.88
C THR A 590 9.12 -15.08 55.04
N GLY A 591 9.87 -15.48 56.07
CA GLY A 591 10.05 -16.89 56.47
C GLY A 591 10.54 -17.84 55.37
N VAL A 592 11.33 -17.36 54.40
CA VAL A 592 11.76 -18.18 53.26
C VAL A 592 12.71 -19.29 53.73
N HIS A 593 12.29 -20.55 53.61
CA HIS A 593 13.04 -21.73 54.04
C HIS A 593 12.83 -22.92 53.09
N THR A 594 13.59 -23.99 53.27
CA THR A 594 13.44 -25.26 52.54
C THR A 594 12.79 -26.34 53.41
N ARG A 595 12.05 -27.25 52.77
CA ARG A 595 11.59 -28.52 53.35
C ARG A 595 11.78 -29.64 52.32
N GLN A 596 12.11 -30.85 52.76
CA GLN A 596 12.26 -32.02 51.90
C GLN A 596 11.22 -33.07 52.28
N ILE A 597 10.25 -33.32 51.39
CA ILE A 597 9.04 -34.11 51.64
C ILE A 597 8.73 -34.94 50.40
N ALA A 598 8.28 -36.19 50.56
CA ALA A 598 8.03 -37.14 49.47
C ALA A 598 9.20 -37.27 48.44
N GLY A 599 10.45 -37.12 48.91
CA GLY A 599 11.66 -37.10 48.08
C GLY A 599 11.93 -35.80 47.31
N CYS A 600 11.05 -34.81 47.39
CA CYS A 600 11.14 -33.53 46.69
C CYS A 600 11.57 -32.40 47.63
N THR A 601 12.42 -31.48 47.15
CA THR A 601 12.79 -30.26 47.89
C THR A 601 11.89 -29.11 47.49
N PHE A 602 11.18 -28.55 48.47
CA PHE A 602 10.32 -27.39 48.34
C PHE A 602 10.97 -26.16 48.97
N VAL A 603 10.86 -25.00 48.32
CA VAL A 603 11.04 -23.70 48.95
C VAL A 603 9.69 -23.19 49.41
N VAL A 604 9.57 -22.89 50.70
CA VAL A 604 8.36 -22.37 51.34
C VAL A 604 8.62 -20.92 51.75
N ALA A 605 7.70 -20.03 51.39
CA ALA A 605 7.74 -18.62 51.76
C ALA A 605 6.37 -18.15 52.27
N GLU A 606 6.37 -17.23 53.21
CA GLU A 606 5.15 -16.72 53.84
C GLU A 606 4.71 -15.41 53.16
N ARG A 607 3.39 -15.27 52.93
CA ARG A 607 2.84 -14.12 52.19
C ARG A 607 1.48 -13.69 52.76
N ALA A 608 1.51 -12.95 53.86
CA ALA A 608 0.38 -12.26 54.52
C ALA A 608 -0.83 -13.12 54.97
N SER A 609 -1.45 -13.88 54.08
CA SER A 609 -2.59 -14.78 54.34
C SER A 609 -2.57 -16.06 53.51
N SER A 610 -1.38 -16.43 53.00
CA SER A 610 -1.11 -17.73 52.37
C SER A 610 0.38 -18.12 52.48
N TYR A 611 0.67 -19.42 52.40
CA TYR A 611 1.99 -19.90 52.04
C TYR A 611 2.16 -19.92 50.53
N LEU A 612 3.38 -19.65 50.06
CA LEU A 612 3.82 -19.85 48.70
C LEU A 612 4.83 -20.99 48.68
N VAL A 613 4.53 -22.05 47.94
CA VAL A 613 5.32 -23.28 47.84
C VAL A 613 5.87 -23.40 46.42
N SER A 614 7.19 -23.52 46.28
CA SER A 614 7.85 -23.67 44.99
C SER A 614 8.70 -24.94 44.93
N ALA A 615 8.59 -25.71 43.86
CA ALA A 615 9.32 -26.96 43.64
C ALA A 615 9.91 -27.03 42.23
N ALA A 616 10.97 -27.81 42.03
CA ALA A 616 11.58 -28.01 40.71
C ALA A 616 11.89 -29.50 40.52
N VAL A 617 11.25 -30.15 39.54
CA VAL A 617 11.33 -31.60 39.30
C VAL A 617 11.35 -31.95 37.81
N ARG A 618 11.64 -33.21 37.49
CA ARG A 618 11.36 -33.81 36.18
C ARG A 618 9.87 -34.16 36.06
N PHE A 619 9.33 -34.25 34.85
CA PHE A 619 7.94 -34.61 34.59
C PHE A 619 7.54 -35.98 35.19
N ASP A 620 8.42 -36.98 35.10
CA ASP A 620 8.24 -38.31 35.71
C ASP A 620 8.06 -38.26 37.25
N ALA A 621 8.71 -37.29 37.91
CA ALA A 621 8.61 -37.07 39.35
C ALA A 621 7.44 -36.17 39.79
N LEU A 622 6.64 -35.62 38.87
CA LEU A 622 5.54 -34.68 39.18
C LEU A 622 4.54 -35.27 40.19
N GLY A 623 4.13 -36.53 40.04
CA GLY A 623 3.22 -37.19 40.99
C GLY A 623 3.78 -37.29 42.43
N GLY A 624 5.11 -37.39 42.58
CA GLY A 624 5.77 -37.31 43.89
C GLY A 624 5.70 -35.91 44.49
N ALA A 625 5.96 -34.88 43.67
CA ALA A 625 5.85 -33.48 44.08
C ALA A 625 4.42 -33.08 44.44
N LEU A 626 3.39 -33.63 43.78
CA LEU A 626 1.98 -33.39 44.11
C LEU A 626 1.60 -34.01 45.46
N ARG A 627 2.08 -35.22 45.78
CA ARG A 627 1.88 -35.81 47.13
C ARG A 627 2.58 -34.99 48.22
N GLY A 628 3.82 -34.57 47.99
CA GLY A 628 4.52 -33.70 48.95
C GLY A 628 3.91 -32.30 49.10
N LEU A 629 3.26 -31.78 48.05
CA LEU A 629 2.47 -30.55 48.11
C LEU A 629 1.18 -30.73 48.94
N ALA A 630 0.52 -31.88 48.84
CA ALA A 630 -0.64 -32.20 49.68
C ALA A 630 -0.25 -32.29 51.17
N GLU A 631 0.86 -32.97 51.49
CA GLU A 631 1.41 -33.06 52.85
C GLU A 631 1.84 -31.69 53.41
N LEU A 632 2.34 -30.78 52.55
CA LEU A 632 2.61 -29.38 52.91
C LEU A 632 1.36 -28.52 53.14
N ALA A 633 0.19 -28.97 52.72
CA ALA A 633 -1.08 -28.24 52.76
C ALA A 633 -2.05 -28.76 53.84
N ASP A 634 -1.57 -29.56 54.79
CA ASP A 634 -2.33 -30.22 55.87
C ASP A 634 -2.79 -29.27 57.02
N GLY A 635 -2.49 -27.97 56.92
CA GLY A 635 -2.93 -26.95 57.89
C GLY A 635 -4.08 -26.08 57.38
N ASP A 636 -4.57 -25.14 58.21
CA ASP A 636 -5.63 -24.18 57.81
C ASP A 636 -5.12 -23.06 56.87
N VAL A 637 -3.80 -22.87 56.73
CA VAL A 637 -3.23 -21.77 55.96
C VAL A 637 -3.25 -22.11 54.46
N PRO A 638 -3.89 -21.28 53.61
CA PRO A 638 -4.00 -21.54 52.18
C PRO A 638 -2.64 -21.58 51.47
N VAL A 639 -2.52 -22.45 50.47
CA VAL A 639 -1.28 -22.66 49.70
C VAL A 639 -1.45 -22.22 48.25
N ASP A 640 -0.54 -21.38 47.80
CA ASP A 640 -0.26 -21.08 46.38
C ASP A 640 0.97 -21.90 45.95
N ALA A 641 0.86 -22.73 44.91
CA ALA A 641 1.97 -23.60 44.47
C ALA A 641 2.50 -23.24 43.07
N ASP A 642 3.82 -23.23 42.88
CA ASP A 642 4.53 -23.06 41.60
C ASP A 642 5.55 -24.18 41.38
N VAL A 643 5.24 -25.13 40.48
CA VAL A 643 6.08 -26.30 40.18
C VAL A 643 6.76 -26.13 38.83
N TYR A 644 8.09 -26.08 38.82
CA TYR A 644 8.92 -25.97 37.62
C TYR A 644 9.31 -27.36 37.11
N LEU A 645 9.11 -27.61 35.82
CA LEU A 645 9.23 -28.93 35.20
C LEU A 645 10.28 -28.96 34.09
N SER A 646 11.17 -29.95 34.13
CA SER A 646 11.90 -30.42 32.95
C SER A 646 11.14 -31.60 32.34
N TRP A 647 10.81 -31.49 31.05
CA TRP A 647 10.02 -32.51 30.34
C TRP A 647 10.71 -32.87 29.02
N GLU A 648 11.48 -33.96 29.08
CA GLU A 648 12.10 -34.61 27.93
C GLU A 648 11.00 -35.22 27.05
N GLY A 649 10.98 -34.86 25.76
CA GLY A 649 9.91 -35.27 24.86
C GLY A 649 8.57 -34.52 25.04
N GLN A 650 8.54 -33.33 25.68
CA GLN A 650 7.29 -32.54 25.79
C GLN A 650 6.57 -32.37 24.42
N PRO A 651 5.23 -32.35 24.40
CA PRO A 651 4.46 -32.03 23.19
C PRO A 651 4.83 -30.66 22.60
N GLU A 652 4.55 -30.50 21.30
CA GLU A 652 4.65 -29.21 20.60
C GLU A 652 3.36 -28.40 20.71
N ASP A 653 2.21 -29.07 20.69
CA ASP A 653 0.91 -28.45 20.93
C ASP A 653 0.66 -28.20 22.45
N SER A 654 0.11 -27.03 22.73
CA SER A 654 -0.17 -26.57 24.09
C SER A 654 -1.39 -27.22 24.73
N ASP A 655 -2.39 -27.67 23.96
CA ASP A 655 -3.54 -28.39 24.51
C ASP A 655 -3.20 -29.85 24.84
N THR A 656 -2.39 -30.51 24.01
CA THR A 656 -1.82 -31.85 24.26
C THR A 656 -0.94 -31.84 25.51
N MET A 657 -0.08 -30.82 25.66
CA MET A 657 0.72 -30.60 26.87
C MET A 657 -0.17 -30.34 28.11
N ALA A 658 -1.26 -29.59 27.97
CA ALA A 658 -2.21 -29.34 29.05
C ALA A 658 -2.96 -30.60 29.49
N ALA A 659 -3.38 -31.44 28.55
CA ALA A 659 -4.08 -32.68 28.82
C ALA A 659 -3.23 -33.67 29.64
N ALA A 660 -1.98 -33.93 29.21
CA ALA A 660 -1.09 -34.84 29.92
C ALA A 660 -0.64 -34.30 31.30
N LEU A 661 -0.56 -32.98 31.50
CA LEU A 661 -0.38 -32.40 32.83
C LEU A 661 -1.63 -32.59 33.71
N HIS A 662 -2.82 -32.36 33.14
CA HIS A 662 -4.08 -32.52 33.86
C HIS A 662 -4.34 -33.97 34.27
N GLU A 663 -3.96 -34.96 33.45
CA GLU A 663 -4.02 -36.40 33.77
C GLU A 663 -3.19 -36.73 35.02
N VAL A 664 -1.92 -36.30 35.07
CA VAL A 664 -1.05 -36.51 36.25
C VAL A 664 -1.57 -35.79 37.50
N ILE A 665 -2.19 -34.62 37.33
CA ILE A 665 -2.80 -33.85 38.44
C ILE A 665 -4.09 -34.51 38.93
N ALA A 666 -4.96 -35.00 38.05
CA ALA A 666 -6.19 -35.71 38.41
C ALA A 666 -5.90 -37.03 39.15
N ALA A 667 -4.82 -37.74 38.77
CA ALA A 667 -4.33 -38.91 39.47
C ALA A 667 -3.74 -38.61 40.88
N HIS A 668 -3.54 -37.34 41.24
CA HIS A 668 -3.01 -36.91 42.54
C HIS A 668 -3.83 -35.75 43.13
N PRO A 669 -5.05 -36.00 43.64
CA PRO A 669 -5.93 -34.97 44.18
C PRO A 669 -5.24 -34.13 45.26
N LEU A 670 -5.36 -32.81 45.13
CA LEU A 670 -4.78 -31.84 46.07
C LEU A 670 -5.84 -31.39 47.08
N PRO A 671 -5.47 -31.15 48.35
CA PRO A 671 -6.42 -30.73 49.37
C PRO A 671 -6.88 -29.28 49.15
N HIS A 672 -8.09 -28.97 49.65
CA HIS A 672 -8.82 -27.73 49.34
C HIS A 672 -8.10 -26.41 49.71
N GLN A 673 -7.09 -26.47 50.57
CA GLN A 673 -6.20 -25.36 50.91
C GLN A 673 -5.30 -24.95 49.74
N VAL A 674 -5.01 -25.83 48.78
CA VAL A 674 -4.24 -25.49 47.56
C VAL A 674 -5.11 -24.68 46.60
N ARG A 675 -5.11 -23.37 46.78
CA ARG A 675 -5.89 -22.40 45.97
C ARG A 675 -5.44 -22.33 44.51
N ARG A 676 -4.22 -22.77 44.20
CA ARG A 676 -3.63 -22.69 42.86
C ARG A 676 -2.42 -23.63 42.74
N LEU A 677 -2.30 -24.26 41.58
CA LEU A 677 -1.07 -24.91 41.12
C LEU A 677 -0.65 -24.29 39.77
N THR A 678 0.53 -23.71 39.69
CA THR A 678 1.15 -23.28 38.42
C THR A 678 2.23 -24.28 38.02
N THR A 679 2.02 -25.07 36.97
CA THR A 679 3.09 -25.89 36.37
C THR A 679 3.81 -25.07 35.30
N THR A 680 5.13 -24.96 35.39
CA THR A 680 5.96 -24.19 34.44
C THR A 680 6.93 -25.12 33.72
N VAL A 681 6.62 -25.49 32.49
CA VAL A 681 7.45 -26.39 31.67
C VAL A 681 8.59 -25.59 31.02
N ALA A 682 9.84 -25.93 31.31
CA ALA A 682 11.01 -25.31 30.70
C ALA A 682 11.25 -25.84 29.28
N GLY A 683 11.20 -24.95 28.28
CA GLY A 683 11.13 -25.34 26.87
C GLY A 683 12.34 -26.12 26.33
N ARG A 684 12.04 -27.00 25.36
CA ARG A 684 12.99 -27.88 24.64
C ARG A 684 14.32 -27.21 24.25
N GLY A 685 15.41 -27.97 24.27
CA GLY A 685 16.67 -27.64 23.60
C GLY A 685 17.39 -26.37 24.08
N GLY A 686 16.94 -25.76 25.17
CA GLY A 686 17.35 -24.39 25.51
C GLY A 686 16.63 -23.34 24.67
N ALA A 687 15.31 -23.44 24.60
CA ALA A 687 14.43 -22.32 24.27
C ALA A 687 14.50 -21.20 25.34
N VAL A 688 13.88 -20.06 25.06
CA VAL A 688 13.74 -18.94 26.03
C VAL A 688 12.37 -19.00 26.70
N MET A 689 11.35 -19.34 25.91
CA MET A 689 9.98 -19.50 26.39
C MET A 689 9.82 -20.79 27.20
N HIS A 690 8.86 -20.71 28.09
CA HIS A 690 8.52 -21.72 29.09
C HIS A 690 7.02 -21.62 29.31
N HIS A 691 6.32 -22.75 29.29
CA HIS A 691 4.87 -22.75 29.25
C HIS A 691 4.34 -22.79 30.68
N HIS A 692 3.77 -21.67 31.13
CA HIS A 692 2.98 -21.62 32.36
C HIS A 692 1.59 -22.20 32.11
N LEU A 693 1.18 -23.22 32.86
CA LEU A 693 -0.19 -23.69 32.92
C LEU A 693 -0.66 -23.55 34.37
N THR A 694 -1.86 -23.00 34.56
CA THR A 694 -2.39 -22.70 35.90
C THR A 694 -3.65 -23.49 36.12
N PHE A 695 -3.69 -24.26 37.20
CA PHE A 695 -4.83 -25.04 37.63
C PHE A 695 -5.39 -24.46 38.94
N ARG A 696 -6.71 -24.50 39.09
CA ARG A 696 -7.44 -24.03 40.28
C ARG A 696 -8.55 -25.01 40.66
N PRO A 697 -8.87 -25.13 41.96
CA PRO A 697 -9.94 -26.03 42.40
C PRO A 697 -11.30 -25.55 41.89
N SER A 698 -12.06 -26.47 41.30
CA SER A 698 -13.44 -26.29 40.86
C SER A 698 -14.19 -27.61 41.06
N SER A 699 -15.29 -27.60 41.80
CA SER A 699 -16.12 -28.78 42.10
C SER A 699 -15.37 -29.99 42.72
N GLY A 700 -14.18 -29.77 43.29
CA GLY A 700 -13.31 -30.82 43.86
C GLY A 700 -12.11 -31.22 42.99
N GLU A 701 -12.06 -30.79 41.73
CA GLU A 701 -10.98 -31.11 40.78
C GLU A 701 -10.13 -29.88 40.43
N MET A 702 -8.89 -30.08 39.98
CA MET A 702 -7.97 -29.01 39.59
C MET A 702 -8.08 -28.71 38.09
N VAL A 703 -8.89 -27.70 37.75
CA VAL A 703 -9.25 -27.33 36.37
C VAL A 703 -8.31 -26.25 35.82
N GLU A 704 -7.92 -26.35 34.54
CA GLU A 704 -7.02 -25.40 33.87
C GLU A 704 -7.67 -24.03 33.63
N GLN A 705 -7.07 -22.95 34.15
CA GLN A 705 -7.44 -21.58 33.84
C GLN A 705 -6.88 -21.14 32.46
N ARG A 706 -7.39 -21.76 31.39
CA ARG A 706 -6.97 -21.57 29.97
C ARG A 706 -6.74 -20.12 29.54
N LEU A 707 -7.53 -19.18 30.07
CA LEU A 707 -7.41 -17.74 29.78
C LEU A 707 -6.00 -17.19 29.97
N ILE A 708 -5.28 -17.67 30.99
CA ILE A 708 -3.91 -17.21 31.33
C ILE A 708 -2.82 -18.22 30.95
N ARG A 709 -3.10 -19.22 30.09
CA ARG A 709 -2.08 -20.17 29.60
C ARG A 709 -0.86 -19.41 29.02
N GLY A 710 0.36 -19.85 29.32
CA GLY A 710 1.61 -19.17 28.97
C GLY A 710 1.96 -17.95 29.83
N LEU A 711 1.02 -17.39 30.59
CA LEU A 711 1.24 -16.21 31.45
C LEU A 711 1.23 -16.63 32.93
N HIS A 712 2.29 -16.28 33.67
CA HIS A 712 2.30 -16.56 35.12
C HIS A 712 1.20 -15.75 35.83
N PRO A 713 0.41 -16.35 36.75
CA PRO A 713 -0.76 -15.73 37.36
C PRO A 713 -0.51 -14.35 37.98
N TYR A 714 0.63 -14.17 38.65
CA TYR A 714 0.95 -12.90 39.29
C TYR A 714 1.42 -11.84 38.28
N ILE A 715 1.83 -12.23 37.08
CA ILE A 715 2.08 -11.29 35.98
C ILE A 715 0.77 -10.83 35.34
N ALA A 716 -0.22 -11.71 35.20
CA ALA A 716 -1.58 -11.30 34.83
C ALA A 716 -2.18 -10.28 35.83
N GLN A 717 -1.90 -10.46 37.13
CA GLN A 717 -2.26 -9.48 38.16
C GLN A 717 -1.44 -8.18 38.07
N ARG A 718 -0.12 -8.23 37.84
CA ARG A 718 0.71 -7.02 37.62
C ARG A 718 0.28 -6.22 36.37
N MET A 719 -0.20 -6.92 35.33
CA MET A 719 -0.85 -6.36 34.14
C MET A 719 -2.27 -5.83 34.40
N ARG A 720 -2.85 -6.10 35.56
CA ARG A 720 -4.21 -5.74 35.96
C ARG A 720 -5.29 -6.29 35.03
N LEU A 721 -5.16 -7.55 34.62
CA LEU A 721 -6.16 -8.25 33.81
C LEU A 721 -7.55 -8.24 34.48
N GLU A 722 -7.61 -8.16 35.82
CA GLU A 722 -8.85 -7.98 36.59
C GLU A 722 -9.68 -6.74 36.21
N ARG A 723 -9.08 -5.69 35.62
CA ARG A 723 -9.81 -4.50 35.15
C ARG A 723 -10.78 -4.81 34.02
N LEU A 724 -10.60 -5.92 33.30
CA LEU A 724 -11.51 -6.38 32.25
C LEU A 724 -12.65 -7.30 32.78
N SER A 725 -12.87 -7.34 34.09
CA SER A 725 -13.88 -8.21 34.76
C SER A 725 -15.34 -8.02 34.30
N ARG A 726 -15.68 -6.90 33.64
CA ARG A 726 -17.01 -6.67 33.01
C ARG A 726 -17.14 -7.23 31.59
N PHE A 727 -16.07 -7.82 31.05
CA PHE A 727 -16.01 -8.42 29.72
C PHE A 727 -15.82 -9.93 29.80
N ASP A 728 -16.40 -10.65 28.84
CA ASP A 728 -16.04 -12.03 28.56
C ASP A 728 -14.84 -12.05 27.62
N LEU A 729 -13.80 -12.76 28.06
CA LEU A 729 -12.47 -12.72 27.46
C LEU A 729 -12.19 -14.01 26.69
N THR A 730 -12.04 -13.89 25.37
CA THR A 730 -11.57 -14.98 24.50
C THR A 730 -10.15 -14.67 24.06
N ARG A 731 -9.18 -15.53 24.38
CA ARG A 731 -7.81 -15.39 23.86
C ARG A 731 -7.79 -15.66 22.35
N LEU A 732 -7.02 -14.87 21.62
CA LEU A 732 -6.78 -15.02 20.18
C LEU A 732 -5.30 -15.32 19.92
N PRO A 733 -4.96 -15.95 18.78
CA PRO A 733 -3.57 -16.06 18.34
C PRO A 733 -2.98 -14.68 18.00
N SER A 734 -1.74 -14.46 18.42
CA SER A 734 -0.89 -13.29 18.15
C SER A 734 0.13 -13.60 17.04
N SER A 735 0.91 -12.60 16.63
CA SER A 735 2.11 -12.80 15.79
C SER A 735 3.39 -13.13 16.58
N ASP A 736 3.35 -13.09 17.92
CA ASP A 736 4.48 -13.30 18.84
C ASP A 736 3.97 -13.87 20.19
N GLU A 737 4.69 -14.82 20.79
CA GLU A 737 4.35 -15.45 22.07
C GLU A 737 4.45 -14.49 23.28
N GLU A 738 5.20 -13.39 23.16
CA GLU A 738 5.25 -12.32 24.17
C GLU A 738 3.97 -11.46 24.18
N VAL A 739 3.13 -11.56 23.14
CA VAL A 739 1.89 -10.78 22.96
C VAL A 739 0.66 -11.64 23.25
N TYR A 740 -0.14 -11.23 24.22
CA TYR A 740 -1.35 -11.90 24.68
C TYR A 740 -2.56 -11.11 24.19
N LEU A 741 -3.06 -11.47 23.00
CA LEU A 741 -4.23 -10.84 22.39
C LEU A 741 -5.53 -11.45 22.95
N PHE A 742 -6.41 -10.60 23.45
CA PHE A 742 -7.76 -10.97 23.88
C PHE A 742 -8.81 -10.22 23.07
N ARG A 743 -9.90 -10.93 22.75
CA ARG A 743 -11.18 -10.34 22.38
C ARG A 743 -12.01 -10.18 23.64
N CYS A 744 -12.52 -8.98 23.87
CA CYS A 744 -13.25 -8.60 25.06
C CYS A 744 -14.66 -8.17 24.66
N VAL A 745 -15.67 -8.99 24.97
CA VAL A 745 -17.09 -8.65 24.69
C VAL A 745 -17.75 -8.24 26.00
N ALA A 746 -18.36 -7.06 26.07
CA ALA A 746 -18.96 -6.60 27.33
C ALA A 746 -20.23 -7.41 27.66
N ARG A 747 -20.35 -7.87 28.91
CA ARG A 747 -21.46 -8.72 29.37
C ARG A 747 -22.83 -8.04 29.23
N GLU A 748 -22.89 -6.77 29.61
CA GLU A 748 -24.09 -5.93 29.57
C GLU A 748 -24.37 -5.40 28.16
N ASN A 749 -23.36 -5.33 27.28
CA ASN A 749 -23.49 -4.79 25.93
C ASN A 749 -22.66 -5.59 24.90
N PRO A 750 -23.21 -6.67 24.32
CA PRO A 750 -22.53 -7.46 23.27
C PRO A 750 -22.25 -6.73 21.94
N SER A 751 -22.63 -5.45 21.80
CA SER A 751 -22.17 -4.58 20.71
C SER A 751 -20.78 -4.00 20.97
N ASP A 752 -20.36 -3.92 22.24
CA ASP A 752 -19.02 -3.56 22.66
C ASP A 752 -18.11 -4.81 22.63
N ASP A 753 -17.23 -4.84 21.63
CA ASP A 753 -16.50 -6.03 21.18
C ASP A 753 -15.08 -5.57 20.82
N ARG A 754 -14.24 -5.43 21.84
CA ARG A 754 -12.90 -4.80 21.79
C ARG A 754 -11.79 -5.84 21.59
N LEU A 755 -10.62 -5.38 21.17
CA LEU A 755 -9.38 -6.15 21.20
C LEU A 755 -8.42 -5.51 22.21
N VAL A 756 -7.82 -6.31 23.09
CA VAL A 756 -6.81 -5.84 24.05
C VAL A 756 -5.58 -6.73 23.93
N ALA A 757 -4.42 -6.13 23.66
CA ALA A 757 -3.14 -6.82 23.61
C ALA A 757 -2.33 -6.52 24.88
N PHE A 758 -1.92 -7.56 25.62
CA PHE A 758 -1.00 -7.43 26.74
C PHE A 758 0.39 -7.92 26.33
N ALA A 759 1.47 -7.27 26.77
CA ALA A 759 2.85 -7.68 26.50
C ALA A 759 3.81 -7.35 27.65
N GLN A 760 4.98 -7.97 27.66
CA GLN A 760 6.01 -7.80 28.70
C GLN A 760 7.29 -7.20 28.13
N VAL A 761 7.66 -5.99 28.55
CA VAL A 761 8.98 -5.44 28.27
C VAL A 761 9.94 -5.99 29.32
N ARG A 762 10.63 -7.09 29.00
CA ARG A 762 11.56 -7.79 29.91
C ARG A 762 12.92 -7.12 29.98
N ASP A 763 13.42 -6.65 28.84
CA ASP A 763 14.61 -5.81 28.70
C ASP A 763 14.19 -4.45 28.13
N LEU A 764 14.76 -3.39 28.69
CA LEU A 764 14.52 -1.98 28.34
C LEU A 764 15.84 -1.32 27.93
N ALA A 765 16.71 -2.08 27.24
CA ALA A 765 18.01 -1.60 26.78
C ALA A 765 17.88 -0.28 26.01
N GLU A 766 18.48 0.76 26.56
CA GLU A 766 18.45 2.12 26.04
C GLU A 766 19.50 2.26 24.94
N LEU A 767 19.08 2.58 23.72
CA LEU A 767 19.99 3.02 22.67
C LEU A 767 20.21 4.53 22.87
N ARG A 768 21.42 4.93 23.27
CA ARG A 768 21.81 6.33 23.46
C ARG A 768 22.89 6.75 22.46
N GLU A 769 22.90 8.03 22.10
CA GLU A 769 23.96 8.66 21.32
C GLU A 769 25.22 8.88 22.18
N HIS A 770 26.33 9.29 21.53
CA HIS A 770 27.62 9.53 22.18
C HIS A 770 27.60 10.68 23.21
N ASP A 771 26.60 11.57 23.15
CA ASP A 771 26.34 12.64 24.11
C ASP A 771 25.45 12.18 25.30
N GLY A 772 24.98 10.93 25.28
CA GLY A 772 24.06 10.37 26.27
C GLY A 772 22.56 10.58 25.95
N ARG A 773 22.20 11.26 24.86
CA ARG A 773 20.80 11.47 24.44
C ARG A 773 20.11 10.14 24.11
N LEU A 774 18.90 9.92 24.60
CA LEU A 774 18.14 8.71 24.28
C LEU A 774 17.68 8.74 22.82
N VAL A 775 18.14 7.76 22.05
CA VAL A 775 17.70 7.51 20.67
C VAL A 775 16.45 6.66 20.70
N ALA A 776 16.48 5.45 21.28
CA ALA A 776 15.40 4.47 21.14
C ALA A 776 15.31 3.47 22.30
N LEU A 777 14.15 2.82 22.40
CA LEU A 777 13.88 1.65 23.25
C LEU A 777 13.46 0.44 22.39
N PRO A 778 14.38 -0.21 21.65
CA PRO A 778 14.01 -1.10 20.55
C PRO A 778 13.05 -2.23 20.93
N THR A 779 13.22 -2.84 22.11
CA THR A 779 12.34 -3.89 22.62
C THR A 779 10.91 -3.40 22.88
N ALA A 780 10.77 -2.20 23.47
CA ALA A 780 9.46 -1.62 23.76
C ALA A 780 8.77 -1.15 22.47
N GLU A 781 9.49 -0.44 21.60
CA GLU A 781 8.99 0.05 20.31
C GLU A 781 8.53 -1.10 19.41
N ASN A 782 9.32 -2.19 19.32
CA ASN A 782 8.96 -3.39 18.59
C ASN A 782 7.72 -4.10 19.19
N LEU A 783 7.66 -4.27 20.51
CA LEU A 783 6.48 -4.90 21.16
C LEU A 783 5.19 -4.11 20.95
N ILE A 784 5.23 -2.77 20.88
CA ILE A 784 4.06 -1.96 20.56
C ILE A 784 3.63 -2.17 19.10
N ALA A 785 4.58 -2.21 18.16
CA ALA A 785 4.31 -2.51 16.75
C ALA A 785 3.70 -3.92 16.58
N THR A 786 4.23 -4.95 17.25
CA THR A 786 3.70 -6.32 17.23
C THR A 786 2.31 -6.42 17.85
N CYS A 787 2.04 -5.66 18.92
CA CYS A 787 0.68 -5.53 19.48
C CYS A 787 -0.29 -4.90 18.46
N ALA A 788 0.13 -3.82 17.79
CA ALA A 788 -0.68 -3.12 16.80
C ALA A 788 -0.94 -3.98 15.55
N ASP A 789 0.06 -4.71 15.05
CA ASP A 789 -0.09 -5.72 13.98
C ASP A 789 -1.04 -6.85 14.39
N SER A 790 -0.87 -7.43 15.58
CA SER A 790 -1.78 -8.46 16.12
C SER A 790 -3.24 -7.97 16.16
N ILE A 791 -3.47 -6.72 16.60
CA ILE A 791 -4.79 -6.08 16.57
C ILE A 791 -5.27 -5.84 15.13
N ARG A 792 -4.42 -5.36 14.20
CA ARG A 792 -4.76 -5.18 12.77
C ARG A 792 -5.16 -6.49 12.09
N ARG A 793 -4.43 -7.59 12.33
CA ARG A 793 -4.72 -8.93 11.78
C ARG A 793 -6.02 -9.52 12.34
N ALA A 794 -6.33 -9.26 13.61
CA ALA A 794 -7.63 -9.63 14.17
C ALA A 794 -8.77 -8.74 13.63
N GLN A 795 -8.54 -7.43 13.46
CA GLN A 795 -9.52 -6.51 12.87
C GLN A 795 -9.87 -6.82 11.41
N SER A 796 -8.90 -7.20 10.57
CA SER A 796 -9.14 -7.43 9.14
C SER A 796 -10.19 -8.54 8.91
N ARG A 797 -10.21 -9.54 9.79
CA ARG A 797 -11.19 -10.65 9.83
C ARG A 797 -12.57 -10.26 10.39
N ARG A 798 -12.73 -9.06 10.97
CA ARG A 798 -13.98 -8.56 11.58
C ARG A 798 -14.72 -7.63 10.63
N PRO A 799 -16.07 -7.62 10.60
CA PRO A 799 -16.83 -6.72 9.73
C PRO A 799 -16.63 -5.26 10.13
N SER A 800 -16.64 -4.35 9.15
CA SER A 800 -16.29 -2.93 9.35
C SER A 800 -17.19 -2.21 10.37
N ASN A 801 -18.45 -2.59 10.50
CA ASN A 801 -19.40 -2.04 11.46
C ASN A 801 -19.11 -2.40 12.94
N LYS A 802 -18.09 -3.21 13.22
CA LYS A 802 -17.55 -3.51 14.56
C LYS A 802 -16.13 -2.99 14.80
N ARG A 803 -15.55 -2.24 13.86
CA ARG A 803 -14.20 -1.65 13.98
C ARG A 803 -14.31 -0.25 14.57
N PHE A 804 -14.37 -0.17 15.91
CA PHE A 804 -14.35 1.10 16.65
C PHE A 804 -12.94 1.40 17.22
N ASN A 805 -12.69 2.68 17.52
CA ASN A 805 -11.48 3.13 18.22
C ASN A 805 -11.62 2.86 19.73
N THR A 806 -11.60 1.59 20.11
CA THR A 806 -11.83 1.11 21.49
C THR A 806 -10.86 0.00 21.90
N ASN A 807 -9.90 -0.35 21.05
CA ASN A 807 -8.90 -1.37 21.35
C ASN A 807 -7.83 -0.81 22.29
N ARG A 808 -7.12 -1.66 23.03
CA ARG A 808 -6.09 -1.21 23.98
C ARG A 808 -4.82 -2.04 23.91
N VAL A 809 -3.70 -1.43 24.27
CA VAL A 809 -2.41 -2.13 24.46
C VAL A 809 -1.92 -1.89 25.89
N VAL A 810 -1.51 -2.95 26.58
CA VAL A 810 -1.02 -2.88 27.98
C VAL A 810 0.34 -3.54 28.08
N LEU A 811 1.36 -2.75 28.41
CA LEU A 811 2.76 -3.16 28.46
C LEU A 811 3.24 -3.13 29.90
N TYR A 812 3.59 -4.30 30.44
CA TYR A 812 4.22 -4.40 31.75
C TYR A 812 5.74 -4.33 31.60
N VAL A 813 6.34 -3.28 32.17
CA VAL A 813 7.80 -3.05 32.13
C VAL A 813 8.44 -3.64 33.39
N TRP A 814 9.27 -4.66 33.20
CA TRP A 814 9.96 -5.35 34.28
C TRP A 814 11.10 -4.54 34.93
N PRO A 815 12.10 -4.02 34.19
CA PRO A 815 13.17 -3.24 34.80
C PRO A 815 12.62 -1.94 35.41
N PRO A 816 13.23 -1.44 36.50
CA PRO A 816 13.07 -0.04 36.86
C PRO A 816 13.67 0.83 35.75
N SER A 817 13.05 1.97 35.47
CA SER A 817 13.49 2.93 34.47
C SER A 817 13.85 4.26 35.14
N GLU A 818 14.86 4.94 34.59
CA GLU A 818 15.28 6.28 35.01
C GLU A 818 15.03 7.32 33.90
N ILE A 819 14.28 6.93 32.86
CA ILE A 819 13.88 7.73 31.70
C ILE A 819 12.97 8.89 32.14
N THR A 820 13.27 10.08 31.62
CA THR A 820 12.58 11.34 31.89
C THR A 820 11.25 11.47 31.16
N ARG A 821 10.44 12.46 31.55
CA ARG A 821 9.18 12.81 30.86
C ARG A 821 9.42 13.11 29.38
N ASP A 822 10.42 13.93 29.09
CA ASP A 822 10.69 14.48 27.75
C ASP A 822 11.17 13.37 26.81
N GLU A 823 11.99 12.44 27.31
CA GLU A 823 12.36 11.21 26.61
C GLU A 823 11.14 10.31 26.36
N MET A 824 10.22 10.15 27.34
CA MET A 824 8.97 9.41 27.15
C MET A 824 8.04 10.06 26.11
N GLU A 825 7.98 11.38 26.06
CA GLU A 825 7.21 12.14 25.06
C GLU A 825 7.82 11.99 23.66
N MET A 826 9.15 11.94 23.54
CA MET A 826 9.86 11.62 22.29
C MET A 826 9.56 10.20 21.81
N ILE A 827 9.68 9.19 22.68
CA ILE A 827 9.37 7.78 22.34
C ILE A 827 7.91 7.64 21.92
N ALA A 828 6.98 8.25 22.67
CA ALA A 828 5.57 8.28 22.31
C ALA A 828 5.38 8.90 20.91
N GLY A 829 6.02 10.04 20.63
CA GLY A 829 6.02 10.69 19.33
C GLY A 829 6.40 9.76 18.17
N ARG A 830 7.47 8.96 18.33
CA ARG A 830 7.91 7.98 17.31
C ARG A 830 6.97 6.78 17.17
N VAL A 831 6.39 6.31 18.26
CA VAL A 831 5.54 5.10 18.24
C VAL A 831 4.11 5.40 17.78
N LEU A 832 3.60 6.61 18.00
CA LEU A 832 2.22 6.98 17.63
C LEU A 832 1.81 6.65 16.18
N PRO A 833 2.64 6.85 15.15
CA PRO A 833 2.33 6.40 13.79
C PRO A 833 2.13 4.88 13.63
N THR A 834 2.72 4.02 14.48
CA THR A 834 2.55 2.56 14.39
C THR A 834 1.15 2.11 14.80
N THR A 835 0.40 2.94 15.52
CA THR A 835 -0.95 2.63 16.01
C THR A 835 -2.03 2.86 14.95
N ALA A 836 -1.67 3.48 13.82
CA ALA A 836 -2.57 3.78 12.72
C ALA A 836 -3.34 2.52 12.24
N GLY A 837 -4.66 2.63 12.17
CA GLY A 837 -5.54 1.52 11.78
C GLY A 837 -5.70 0.40 12.82
N ALA A 838 -4.97 0.40 13.95
CA ALA A 838 -5.22 -0.52 15.06
C ALA A 838 -6.44 -0.10 15.92
N GLY A 839 -6.99 1.11 15.70
CA GLY A 839 -8.21 1.59 16.35
C GLY A 839 -8.08 1.60 17.88
N LEU A 840 -6.97 2.15 18.38
CA LEU A 840 -6.72 2.22 19.81
C LEU A 840 -7.53 3.36 20.46
N GLU A 841 -7.99 3.13 21.68
CA GLU A 841 -8.43 4.16 22.64
C GLU A 841 -7.29 4.52 23.60
N GLU A 842 -6.43 3.54 23.93
CA GLU A 842 -5.41 3.66 24.98
C GLU A 842 -4.19 2.75 24.71
N ILE A 843 -2.98 3.27 24.93
CA ILE A 843 -1.79 2.47 25.24
C ILE A 843 -1.42 2.77 26.69
N LEU A 844 -1.14 1.71 27.46
CA LEU A 844 -0.82 1.76 28.88
C LEU A 844 0.54 1.10 29.14
N PHE A 845 1.48 1.84 29.74
CA PHE A 845 2.72 1.30 30.26
C PHE A 845 2.65 1.27 31.78
N ILE A 846 2.79 0.07 32.36
CA ILE A 846 2.82 -0.16 33.81
C ILE A 846 4.25 -0.50 34.18
N GLY A 847 4.94 0.41 34.86
CA GLY A 847 6.37 0.29 35.14
C GLY A 847 6.74 0.64 36.58
N ARG A 848 8.05 0.79 36.81
CA ARG A 848 8.61 1.35 38.04
C ARG A 848 9.65 2.40 37.69
N GLN A 849 9.60 3.55 38.34
CA GLN A 849 10.66 4.56 38.25
C GLN A 849 11.38 4.69 39.59
N ARG A 850 12.66 5.08 39.52
CA ARG A 850 13.38 5.49 40.72
C ARG A 850 13.00 6.92 41.08
N HIS A 851 12.57 7.16 42.32
CA HIS A 851 12.30 8.50 42.79
C HIS A 851 13.62 9.28 42.99
N PRO A 852 13.84 10.41 42.29
CA PRO A 852 15.17 11.04 42.23
C PRO A 852 15.79 11.42 43.57
N ALA A 853 14.97 11.87 44.53
CA ALA A 853 15.45 12.37 45.82
C ALA A 853 15.58 11.29 46.92
N THR A 854 15.04 10.08 46.73
CA THR A 854 15.02 9.03 47.77
C THR A 854 15.55 7.66 47.31
N GLY A 855 15.75 7.47 46.00
CA GLY A 855 16.26 6.21 45.44
C GLY A 855 15.28 5.02 45.46
N GLU A 856 14.11 5.18 46.09
CA GLU A 856 13.05 4.16 46.15
C GLU A 856 12.38 3.94 44.78
N LEU A 857 11.84 2.72 44.57
CA LEU A 857 11.14 2.36 43.34
C LEU A 857 9.62 2.54 43.50
N VAL A 858 9.10 3.60 42.90
CA VAL A 858 7.66 3.92 42.84
C VAL A 858 7.04 3.22 41.63
N LYS A 859 5.75 2.87 41.69
CA LYS A 859 4.98 2.36 40.53
C LYS A 859 4.43 3.54 39.73
N THR A 860 4.74 3.59 38.43
CA THR A 860 4.25 4.64 37.53
C THR A 860 3.38 4.03 36.43
N GLU A 861 2.29 4.71 36.08
CA GLU A 861 1.52 4.48 34.86
C GLU A 861 1.76 5.62 33.88
N MET A 862 2.12 5.26 32.64
CA MET A 862 2.17 6.18 31.50
C MET A 862 1.05 5.76 30.53
N ARG A 863 0.15 6.69 30.23
CA ARG A 863 -1.06 6.45 29.44
C ARG A 863 -1.09 7.38 28.24
N ILE A 864 -1.15 6.78 27.05
CA ILE A 864 -1.36 7.47 25.77
C ILE A 864 -2.80 7.22 25.35
N SER A 865 -3.65 8.24 25.43
CA SER A 865 -5.06 8.15 25.01
C SER A 865 -5.31 8.85 23.68
N PHE A 866 -6.19 8.27 22.86
CA PHE A 866 -6.55 8.75 21.53
C PHE A 866 -8.00 9.27 21.53
N ASP A 867 -8.22 10.46 21.00
CA ASP A 867 -9.56 11.05 20.91
C ASP A 867 -10.31 10.72 19.59
N ALA A 868 -11.56 11.18 19.49
CA ALA A 868 -12.44 10.91 18.34
C ALA A 868 -12.05 11.65 17.04
N THR A 869 -11.14 12.63 17.11
CA THR A 869 -10.57 13.37 15.97
C THR A 869 -9.18 12.87 15.56
N GLY A 870 -8.54 12.07 16.43
CA GLY A 870 -7.18 11.54 16.24
C GLY A 870 -6.10 12.38 16.93
N GLY A 871 -6.49 13.31 17.80
CA GLY A 871 -5.57 13.92 18.76
C GLY A 871 -5.14 12.92 19.83
N VAL A 872 -4.04 13.25 20.51
CA VAL A 872 -3.34 12.36 21.44
C VAL A 872 -3.04 13.13 22.71
N GLN A 873 -3.36 12.53 23.85
CA GLN A 873 -3.00 13.05 25.16
C GLN A 873 -2.10 12.04 25.89
N LEU A 874 -0.95 12.51 26.37
CA LEU A 874 -0.12 11.76 27.31
C LEU A 874 -0.49 12.14 28.74
N THR A 875 -0.65 11.15 29.61
CA THR A 875 -0.73 11.32 31.07
C THR A 875 0.25 10.37 31.76
N ILE A 876 0.90 10.86 32.83
CA ILE A 876 1.83 10.09 33.66
C ILE A 876 1.42 10.34 35.12
N GLY A 877 1.24 9.26 35.90
CA GLY A 877 0.78 9.35 37.28
C GLY A 877 0.70 8.00 37.98
N GLU A 878 -0.09 7.93 39.06
CA GLU A 878 -0.33 6.68 39.77
C GLU A 878 -1.26 5.73 38.95
N PRO A 879 -1.02 4.41 39.00
CA PRO A 879 -1.78 3.45 38.19
C PRO A 879 -3.22 3.27 38.65
N ALA A 880 -4.18 3.61 37.79
CA ALA A 880 -5.62 3.67 38.11
C ALA A 880 -6.23 2.27 38.36
N GLY A 881 -6.88 2.11 39.52
CA GLY A 881 -7.41 0.81 39.97
C GLY A 881 -8.71 0.38 39.29
N ASP A 882 -9.43 1.34 38.71
CA ASP A 882 -10.83 1.19 38.31
C ASP A 882 -11.02 0.20 37.14
N PRO A 883 -12.11 -0.59 37.12
CA PRO A 883 -12.47 -1.42 35.98
C PRO A 883 -12.52 -0.62 34.66
N VAL A 884 -12.33 -1.31 33.54
CA VAL A 884 -12.66 -0.75 32.23
C VAL A 884 -14.18 -0.82 32.08
N GLU A 885 -14.81 0.33 31.92
CA GLU A 885 -16.26 0.40 31.72
C GLU A 885 -16.65 0.02 30.28
N PRO A 886 -17.73 -0.78 30.10
CA PRO A 886 -18.39 -0.99 28.81
C PRO A 886 -18.79 0.32 28.10
N LEU A 887 -18.94 0.27 26.78
CA LEU A 887 -19.52 1.38 26.04
C LEU A 887 -20.99 1.57 26.41
N ASP A 888 -21.35 2.76 26.88
CA ASP A 888 -22.74 3.18 26.97
C ASP A 888 -23.33 3.53 25.58
N ASP A 889 -24.64 3.73 25.54
CA ASP A 889 -25.37 4.11 24.32
C ASP A 889 -24.93 5.46 23.73
N TYR A 890 -24.33 6.35 24.53
CA TYR A 890 -23.86 7.66 24.10
C TYR A 890 -22.53 7.55 23.34
N ARG A 891 -21.52 6.98 23.99
CA ARG A 891 -20.18 6.68 23.46
C ARG A 891 -20.27 5.83 22.21
N LEU A 892 -21.21 4.88 22.16
CA LEU A 892 -21.49 4.07 20.97
C LEU A 892 -22.07 4.89 19.81
N LYS A 893 -22.92 5.90 20.06
CA LYS A 893 -23.39 6.84 19.02
C LYS A 893 -22.26 7.77 18.54
N ALA A 894 -21.40 8.24 19.46
CA ALA A 894 -20.24 9.06 19.14
C ALA A 894 -19.22 8.33 18.25
N LEU A 895 -18.82 7.12 18.62
CA LEU A 895 -17.93 6.26 17.83
C LEU A 895 -18.51 5.93 16.45
N ARG A 896 -19.84 5.73 16.34
CA ARG A 896 -20.56 5.55 15.05
C ARG A 896 -20.67 6.83 14.21
N ALA A 897 -20.37 8.01 14.76
CA ALA A 897 -20.18 9.22 13.97
C ALA A 897 -18.73 9.30 13.48
N SER A 898 -17.75 9.14 14.38
CA SER A 898 -16.31 9.15 14.04
C SER A 898 -15.97 8.10 12.98
N SER A 899 -16.56 6.89 13.04
CA SER A 899 -16.40 5.85 12.01
C SER A 899 -17.00 6.18 10.63
N ARG A 900 -17.76 7.28 10.51
CA ARG A 900 -18.25 7.88 9.26
C ARG A 900 -17.51 9.17 8.90
N ASN A 901 -16.41 9.46 9.60
CA ASN A 901 -15.62 10.69 9.50
C ASN A 901 -16.42 11.97 9.82
N THR A 902 -17.36 11.90 10.77
CA THR A 902 -18.17 13.04 11.26
C THR A 902 -18.15 13.14 12.78
N VAL A 903 -18.18 14.34 13.34
CA VAL A 903 -18.32 14.52 14.80
C VAL A 903 -19.80 14.31 15.22
N TYR A 904 -20.04 13.77 16.41
CA TYR A 904 -21.38 13.62 16.97
C TYR A 904 -21.82 14.94 17.65
N PRO A 905 -23.07 15.42 17.48
CA PRO A 905 -23.54 16.73 17.98
C PRO A 905 -23.09 17.14 19.38
N TYR A 906 -23.17 16.21 20.34
CA TYR A 906 -22.86 16.46 21.76
C TYR A 906 -21.36 16.50 22.10
N GLU A 907 -20.49 16.05 21.19
CA GLU A 907 -19.04 16.22 21.33
C GLU A 907 -18.64 17.67 21.00
N LEU A 908 -19.35 18.30 20.05
CA LEU A 908 -19.12 19.70 19.68
C LEU A 908 -19.45 20.68 20.81
N THR A 909 -20.40 20.35 21.70
CA THR A 909 -20.86 21.30 22.73
C THR A 909 -19.72 21.73 23.66
N GLY A 910 -18.86 20.79 24.07
CA GLY A 910 -17.69 21.06 24.90
C GLY A 910 -16.55 21.80 24.18
N MET A 911 -16.59 21.88 22.85
CA MET A 911 -15.64 22.67 22.05
C MET A 911 -16.13 24.11 21.80
N LEU A 912 -17.40 24.39 22.07
CA LEU A 912 -18.07 25.65 21.70
C LEU A 912 -18.21 26.64 22.88
N GLY A 913 -18.30 26.14 24.11
CA GLY A 913 -18.46 26.96 25.33
C GLY A 913 -19.46 26.32 26.30
N ASP A 914 -20.05 27.13 27.17
CA ASP A 914 -21.17 26.69 28.01
C ASP A 914 -22.38 26.45 27.11
N PHE A 915 -22.98 25.26 27.17
CA PHE A 915 -24.09 24.87 26.28
C PHE A 915 -25.31 24.42 27.08
N VAL A 916 -26.40 25.16 26.91
CA VAL A 916 -27.73 24.78 27.45
C VAL A 916 -28.53 24.14 26.33
N GLU A 917 -28.71 22.82 26.39
CA GLU A 917 -29.56 22.09 25.44
C GLU A 917 -31.00 22.59 25.51
N HIS A 918 -31.69 22.65 24.37
CA HIS A 918 -33.12 22.91 24.31
C HIS A 918 -33.82 21.82 23.48
N ASP A 919 -35.02 21.42 23.88
CA ASP A 919 -35.89 20.48 23.15
C ASP A 919 -37.34 20.97 23.17
N LEU A 920 -38.22 20.32 22.40
CA LEU A 920 -39.63 20.63 22.38
C LEU A 920 -40.36 20.03 23.58
N ASP A 921 -41.16 20.85 24.26
CA ASP A 921 -42.11 20.40 25.28
C ASP A 921 -43.43 19.86 24.68
N ALA A 922 -44.40 19.58 25.56
CA ALA A 922 -45.71 19.05 25.18
C ALA A 922 -46.54 20.01 24.29
N ASP A 923 -46.32 21.33 24.42
CA ASP A 923 -46.99 22.38 23.64
C ASP A 923 -46.18 22.79 22.39
N HIS A 924 -45.08 22.06 22.12
CA HIS A 924 -44.12 22.30 21.03
C HIS A 924 -43.36 23.64 21.14
N ALA A 925 -43.21 24.19 22.35
CA ALA A 925 -42.29 25.27 22.61
C ALA A 925 -40.86 24.74 22.84
N LEU A 926 -39.85 25.50 22.40
CA LEU A 926 -38.44 25.14 22.53
C LEU A 926 -37.91 25.64 23.88
N VAL A 927 -37.79 24.73 24.86
CA VAL A 927 -37.44 25.03 26.25
C VAL A 927 -36.08 24.46 26.63
N PRO A 928 -35.33 25.08 27.57
CA PRO A 928 -34.07 24.52 28.07
C PRO A 928 -34.32 23.20 28.79
N VAL A 929 -33.44 22.21 28.56
CA VAL A 929 -33.51 20.87 29.18
C VAL A 929 -32.17 20.47 29.77
N ASP A 930 -32.20 19.91 30.98
CA ASP A 930 -31.06 19.20 31.57
C ASP A 930 -31.30 17.69 31.48
N ARG A 931 -30.42 16.98 30.76
CA ARG A 931 -30.52 15.53 30.54
C ARG A 931 -29.19 14.92 30.15
N PRO A 932 -28.97 13.62 30.40
CA PRO A 932 -27.80 12.90 29.91
C PRO A 932 -27.67 12.99 28.38
N LYS A 933 -26.47 13.35 27.91
CA LYS A 933 -26.16 13.56 26.48
C LYS A 933 -26.61 12.37 25.62
N GLY A 934 -27.11 12.66 24.42
CA GLY A 934 -27.57 11.66 23.45
C GLY A 934 -28.86 10.94 23.82
N ARG A 935 -29.63 11.41 24.80
CA ARG A 935 -31.03 11.02 25.05
C ARG A 935 -32.05 11.93 24.35
N ASN A 936 -31.61 12.64 23.30
CA ASN A 936 -32.46 13.44 22.44
C ASN A 936 -33.52 12.60 21.70
N THR A 937 -34.75 13.10 21.67
CA THR A 937 -35.92 12.46 21.03
C THR A 937 -35.95 12.76 19.53
N ALA A 938 -35.69 14.01 19.15
CA ALA A 938 -35.53 14.46 17.78
C ALA A 938 -34.14 14.11 17.22
N ALA A 939 -34.04 13.91 15.90
CA ALA A 939 -32.75 13.71 15.21
C ALA A 939 -31.96 15.03 14.98
N ILE A 940 -32.16 16.00 15.86
CA ILE A 940 -31.48 17.31 15.90
C ILE A 940 -31.15 17.58 17.37
N VAL A 941 -29.98 18.17 17.62
CA VAL A 941 -29.63 18.76 18.91
C VAL A 941 -29.58 20.27 18.72
N ALA A 942 -30.31 21.00 19.55
CA ALA A 942 -30.39 22.46 19.55
C ALA A 942 -30.05 23.00 20.94
N GLY A 943 -29.60 24.25 21.02
CA GLY A 943 -29.36 24.92 22.29
C GLY A 943 -28.63 26.23 22.15
N VAL A 944 -28.46 26.91 23.29
CA VAL A 944 -27.72 28.17 23.37
C VAL A 944 -26.30 27.86 23.81
N VAL A 945 -25.34 28.25 22.98
CA VAL A 945 -23.91 28.32 23.33
C VAL A 945 -23.62 29.69 23.91
N THR A 946 -22.87 29.77 25.00
CA THR A 946 -22.33 31.00 25.57
C THR A 946 -20.81 30.89 25.66
N THR A 947 -20.10 31.82 25.01
CA THR A 947 -18.63 31.79 24.93
C THR A 947 -18.04 33.18 25.18
N PRO A 948 -17.10 33.36 26.13
CA PRO A 948 -16.26 34.55 26.19
C PRO A 948 -15.30 34.55 25.00
N THR A 949 -15.14 35.71 24.36
CA THR A 949 -14.19 35.88 23.23
C THR A 949 -13.38 37.16 23.40
N PRO A 950 -12.20 37.32 22.76
CA PRO A 950 -11.42 38.55 22.83
C PRO A 950 -12.15 39.81 22.35
N ARG A 951 -13.24 39.67 21.56
CA ARG A 951 -14.12 40.78 21.15
C ARG A 951 -15.32 40.99 22.08
N HIS A 952 -15.73 39.97 22.82
CA HIS A 952 -16.86 40.01 23.76
C HIS A 952 -16.47 39.30 25.08
N PRO A 953 -15.77 40.00 26.00
CA PRO A 953 -15.31 39.41 27.26
C PRO A 953 -16.45 39.03 28.21
N GLY A 954 -17.54 39.81 28.23
CA GLY A 954 -18.75 39.54 29.04
C GLY A 954 -19.63 38.40 28.51
N ALA A 955 -19.03 37.45 27.80
CA ALA A 955 -19.65 36.38 27.01
C ALA A 955 -20.57 36.83 25.86
N TRP A 956 -20.58 36.06 24.79
CA TRP A 956 -21.53 36.17 23.68
C TRP A 956 -22.36 34.88 23.61
N SER A 957 -23.67 35.01 23.50
CA SER A 957 -24.59 33.87 23.40
C SER A 957 -25.17 33.74 21.98
N GLY A 958 -25.19 32.53 21.45
CA GLY A 958 -25.67 32.21 20.11
C GLY A 958 -26.33 30.84 20.02
N TRP A 959 -27.29 30.72 19.10
CA TRP A 959 -27.99 29.46 18.83
C TRP A 959 -27.13 28.50 18.00
N CYS A 960 -26.97 27.28 18.49
CA CYS A 960 -26.38 26.18 17.74
C CYS A 960 -27.44 25.10 17.48
N CYS A 961 -27.49 24.60 16.24
CA CYS A 961 -28.36 23.50 15.83
C CYS A 961 -27.56 22.53 14.94
N SER A 962 -27.59 21.24 15.25
CA SER A 962 -26.89 20.21 14.47
C SER A 962 -27.70 18.92 14.34
N ALA A 963 -27.71 18.35 13.13
CA ALA A 963 -28.44 17.12 12.85
C ALA A 963 -27.69 15.88 13.33
N THR A 964 -28.40 14.95 13.99
CA THR A 964 -27.83 13.67 14.41
C THR A 964 -27.75 12.71 13.22
N PRO A 965 -26.57 12.16 12.85
CA PRO A 965 -26.47 11.27 11.70
C PRO A 965 -27.22 9.95 11.96
N PRO A 966 -28.09 9.48 11.06
CA PRO A 966 -29.11 8.49 11.36
C PRO A 966 -28.55 7.20 11.96
N SER A 967 -29.23 6.69 12.99
CA SER A 967 -28.99 5.42 13.65
C SER A 967 -29.94 4.35 13.12
N ARG A 968 -29.50 3.08 13.09
CA ARG A 968 -30.27 1.98 12.46
C ARG A 968 -31.62 1.65 13.15
N SER A 969 -31.88 2.17 14.35
CA SER A 969 -33.16 2.01 15.05
C SER A 969 -34.28 2.91 14.49
N ALA A 970 -33.93 4.03 13.84
CA ALA A 970 -34.89 4.97 13.27
C ALA A 970 -35.46 4.50 11.92
N ARG A 971 -36.18 3.36 11.91
CA ARG A 971 -37.12 3.07 10.81
C ARG A 971 -38.32 4.02 10.95
N CYS A 972 -38.33 5.10 10.18
CA CYS A 972 -39.55 5.90 10.01
C CYS A 972 -40.69 4.98 9.55
N ARG A 973 -41.76 4.86 10.35
CA ARG A 973 -43.00 4.23 9.91
C ARG A 973 -43.66 5.16 8.89
N SER A 974 -43.44 4.90 7.62
CA SER A 974 -44.05 5.65 6.53
C SER A 974 -45.57 5.52 6.56
N ARG A 975 -46.28 6.65 6.57
CA ARG A 975 -47.58 6.77 5.89
C ARG A 975 -47.37 7.46 4.55
N SER A 976 -48.12 7.03 3.56
CA SER A 976 -47.87 7.22 2.13
C SER A 976 -48.32 8.58 1.59
N ALA A 977 -47.44 9.26 0.85
CA ALA A 977 -47.79 10.17 -0.24
C ALA A 977 -46.57 10.45 -1.14
N GLY A 978 -46.74 10.42 -2.47
CA GLY A 978 -45.79 10.97 -3.47
C GLY A 978 -44.43 10.28 -3.61
N GLY A 979 -44.19 9.60 -4.74
CA GLY A 979 -42.88 9.02 -5.05
C GLY A 979 -41.88 10.03 -5.62
N TRP A 980 -40.67 10.10 -5.06
CA TRP A 980 -39.49 10.76 -5.61
C TRP A 980 -38.28 9.82 -5.48
N SER A 981 -37.41 9.75 -6.49
CA SER A 981 -36.26 8.83 -6.47
C SER A 981 -35.01 9.46 -5.82
N PRO A 982 -34.18 8.68 -5.10
CA PRO A 982 -33.07 9.23 -4.33
C PRO A 982 -31.81 9.44 -5.20
N ARG A 983 -31.66 10.64 -5.76
CA ARG A 983 -30.37 11.16 -6.27
C ARG A 983 -30.10 12.59 -5.80
N SER A 984 -29.68 12.74 -4.55
CA SER A 984 -29.06 13.97 -4.04
C SER A 984 -27.80 13.64 -3.23
N THR A 985 -26.64 14.12 -3.72
CA THR A 985 -25.37 14.03 -2.99
C THR A 985 -25.40 14.98 -1.81
N TRP A 986 -25.24 14.44 -0.59
CA TRP A 986 -25.17 15.26 0.63
C TRP A 986 -23.89 16.11 0.64
N ARG A 987 -24.03 17.42 0.42
CA ARG A 987 -23.02 18.42 0.83
C ARG A 987 -23.36 18.89 2.24
N SER A 988 -22.63 18.42 3.23
CA SER A 988 -22.70 18.90 4.62
C SER A 988 -22.00 20.27 4.74
N GLY A 989 -22.71 21.35 4.40
CA GLY A 989 -22.27 22.72 4.69
C GLY A 989 -22.82 23.19 6.03
N CYS A 990 -21.93 23.51 6.98
CA CYS A 990 -22.31 24.11 8.26
C CYS A 990 -22.74 25.58 8.06
N GLY A 991 -24.03 25.80 7.78
CA GLY A 991 -24.61 27.12 7.58
C GLY A 991 -25.00 27.81 8.88
N CYS A 992 -24.04 28.41 9.60
CA CYS A 992 -24.34 29.29 10.73
C CYS A 992 -25.15 30.50 10.26
N ARG A 993 -26.42 30.60 10.66
CA ARG A 993 -27.35 31.65 10.21
C ARG A 993 -27.40 32.78 11.25
N TRP A 994 -26.55 33.79 11.06
CA TRP A 994 -26.39 34.89 11.99
C TRP A 994 -27.55 35.90 11.87
N SER A 995 -28.45 35.93 12.86
CA SER A 995 -29.54 36.91 12.97
C SER A 995 -29.33 37.81 14.19
N GLY A 996 -28.86 39.04 13.98
CA GLY A 996 -28.71 40.04 15.04
C GLY A 996 -30.01 40.82 15.26
N THR A 997 -30.66 40.64 16.41
CA THR A 997 -31.82 41.43 16.84
C THR A 997 -31.52 42.18 18.13
N ARG A 998 -31.48 43.51 18.07
CA ARG A 998 -31.58 44.38 19.25
C ARG A 998 -33.06 44.59 19.58
N SER A 999 -33.47 44.34 20.82
CA SER A 999 -34.82 44.68 21.30
C SER A 999 -34.95 46.19 21.54
N PRO A 1000 -35.92 46.89 20.91
CA PRO A 1000 -36.23 48.28 21.22
C PRO A 1000 -37.21 48.40 22.41
N PRO A 1001 -37.27 49.56 23.09
CA PRO A 1001 -38.29 49.83 24.10
C PRO A 1001 -39.67 50.09 23.47
N ALA A 1002 -40.71 49.99 24.29
CA ALA A 1002 -42.12 50.19 23.94
C ALA A 1002 -42.78 51.14 24.98
N PRO A 1003 -44.06 51.58 24.84
CA PRO A 1003 -45.02 51.33 23.74
C PRO A 1003 -45.66 52.60 23.12
N GLY A 1004 -46.36 52.45 22.00
CA GLY A 1004 -47.19 53.48 21.38
C GLY A 1004 -48.27 52.93 20.44
N SER A 1005 -49.53 53.28 20.70
CA SER A 1005 -50.77 52.92 19.96
C SER A 1005 -50.81 53.32 18.47
N ARG A 1006 -51.60 52.74 17.56
CA ARG A 1006 -52.47 51.53 17.51
C ARG A 1006 -52.91 51.30 16.04
N TRP A 1007 -52.99 50.05 15.57
CA TRP A 1007 -53.67 49.61 14.32
C TRP A 1007 -53.02 50.13 13.00
N SER A 1008 -53.20 49.56 11.80
CA SER A 1008 -54.16 48.54 11.34
C SER A 1008 -53.64 47.53 10.27
N ARG A 1009 -54.52 46.60 9.91
CA ARG A 1009 -54.46 45.38 9.07
C ARG A 1009 -53.74 45.38 7.69
N ALA A 1010 -52.94 44.30 7.50
CA ALA A 1010 -53.08 43.23 6.48
C ALA A 1010 -52.55 43.32 5.01
N ARG A 1011 -51.75 42.28 4.66
CA ARG A 1011 -51.72 41.43 3.43
C ARG A 1011 -51.82 42.08 2.03
N ARG A 1012 -50.77 41.88 1.21
CA ARG A 1012 -50.73 41.14 -0.10
C ARG A 1012 -49.37 41.34 -0.81
N THR A 1013 -48.54 40.30 -0.98
CA THR A 1013 -48.39 39.47 -2.20
C THR A 1013 -48.09 40.24 -3.51
N TRP A 1014 -46.81 40.33 -3.88
CA TRP A 1014 -46.24 40.53 -5.23
C TRP A 1014 -45.03 39.56 -5.34
N THR A 1015 -44.60 38.90 -6.44
CA THR A 1015 -44.85 38.87 -7.90
C THR A 1015 -44.31 40.02 -8.74
N GLY A 1016 -43.34 39.74 -9.63
CA GLY A 1016 -43.01 40.58 -10.80
C GLY A 1016 -41.54 40.97 -11.01
N TRP A 1017 -40.99 40.58 -12.17
CA TRP A 1017 -39.98 41.32 -12.96
C TRP A 1017 -40.68 42.50 -13.71
N PRO A 1018 -40.06 43.39 -14.55
CA PRO A 1018 -38.71 43.36 -15.15
C PRO A 1018 -37.88 44.71 -15.01
N PRO A 1019 -37.48 45.51 -16.05
CA PRO A 1019 -36.04 45.78 -16.28
C PRO A 1019 -35.64 47.25 -16.64
N ARG A 1020 -34.38 47.44 -17.10
CA ARG A 1020 -33.82 48.60 -17.86
C ARG A 1020 -33.72 49.95 -17.11
N SER A 1021 -33.01 50.98 -17.59
CA SER A 1021 -31.67 51.06 -18.24
C SER A 1021 -31.21 52.54 -18.37
N SER A 1022 -29.90 52.76 -18.58
CA SER A 1022 -29.27 53.91 -19.28
C SER A 1022 -29.37 55.36 -18.75
N GLY A 1023 -28.21 56.02 -18.63
CA GLY A 1023 -28.02 57.50 -18.70
C GLY A 1023 -28.16 58.29 -17.39
N SER A 1024 -27.63 59.52 -17.26
CA SER A 1024 -26.57 60.21 -18.04
C SER A 1024 -26.17 61.57 -17.43
N TRP A 1025 -24.87 61.92 -17.55
CA TRP A 1025 -24.32 63.30 -17.68
C TRP A 1025 -24.16 64.27 -16.46
N SER A 1026 -23.23 65.22 -16.69
CA SER A 1026 -23.02 66.56 -16.08
C SER A 1026 -22.61 66.73 -14.61
N SER A 1027 -21.32 67.03 -14.41
CA SER A 1027 -20.80 68.03 -13.44
C SER A 1027 -21.09 69.48 -13.94
N PRO A 1028 -20.80 70.60 -13.22
CA PRO A 1028 -19.43 71.05 -12.91
C PRO A 1028 -19.24 71.98 -11.65
N ARG A 1029 -18.02 72.57 -11.52
CA ARG A 1029 -17.57 73.65 -10.61
C ARG A 1029 -17.41 73.28 -9.11
N THR A 1030 -16.46 73.81 -8.31
CA THR A 1030 -15.12 74.48 -8.46
C THR A 1030 -14.56 74.60 -7.01
N ALA A 1031 -13.27 74.66 -6.67
CA ALA A 1031 -11.95 74.44 -7.30
C ALA A 1031 -10.92 74.35 -6.10
N ALA A 1032 -9.60 74.57 -6.11
CA ALA A 1032 -8.58 74.98 -7.10
C ALA A 1032 -7.16 74.61 -6.59
N ARG A 1033 -6.15 74.64 -7.48
CA ARG A 1033 -4.68 74.65 -7.23
C ARG A 1033 -4.05 73.35 -6.63
N SER A 1034 -2.82 72.95 -7.00
CA SER A 1034 -1.83 73.54 -7.92
C SER A 1034 -0.90 72.50 -8.58
N THR A 1035 -0.74 72.61 -9.93
CA THR A 1035 0.48 72.41 -10.78
C THR A 1035 1.53 71.33 -10.43
N SER A 1036 2.10 70.54 -11.38
CA SER A 1036 2.02 70.51 -12.87
C SER A 1036 2.85 69.29 -13.43
N TRP A 1037 2.99 68.96 -14.73
CA TRP A 1037 2.60 69.64 -15.99
C TRP A 1037 2.18 68.72 -17.17
N SER A 1038 3.12 68.20 -17.98
CA SER A 1038 2.93 67.59 -19.32
C SER A 1038 3.71 66.26 -19.45
N ARG A 1039 3.35 65.22 -20.23
CA ARG A 1039 2.83 65.08 -21.62
C ARG A 1039 3.85 65.46 -22.72
N ALA A 1040 3.89 64.84 -23.92
CA ALA A 1040 3.40 63.54 -24.46
C ALA A 1040 3.87 63.37 -25.95
N SER A 1041 3.84 62.14 -26.51
CA SER A 1041 3.92 61.81 -27.99
C SER A 1041 5.23 62.24 -28.73
N THR A 1042 5.69 61.70 -29.88
CA THR A 1042 5.04 61.11 -31.06
C THR A 1042 6.05 60.29 -31.93
N SER A 1043 5.55 59.39 -32.80
CA SER A 1043 6.15 58.85 -34.06
C SER A 1043 7.67 58.75 -34.32
N ALA A 1044 8.13 57.50 -34.48
CA ALA A 1044 9.02 56.95 -35.53
C ALA A 1044 9.91 57.85 -36.42
N ARG A 1045 11.17 57.41 -36.61
CA ARG A 1045 11.91 57.47 -37.89
C ARG A 1045 12.68 56.17 -38.14
N SER A 1046 12.89 55.86 -39.42
CA SER A 1046 13.52 54.63 -39.90
C SER A 1046 15.00 54.82 -40.26
N ARG A 1047 15.76 53.71 -40.29
CA ARG A 1047 16.81 53.49 -41.30
C ARG A 1047 17.12 52.00 -41.52
N THR A 1048 17.30 51.65 -42.79
CA THR A 1048 17.60 50.31 -43.32
C THR A 1048 19.12 50.07 -43.42
N GLY A 1049 19.59 48.81 -43.44
CA GLY A 1049 21.04 48.52 -43.45
C GLY A 1049 21.51 47.04 -43.48
N THR A 1050 20.87 46.18 -44.27
CA THR A 1050 21.31 44.81 -44.63
C THR A 1050 22.50 44.82 -45.64
N PRO A 1051 23.15 43.70 -46.08
CA PRO A 1051 22.99 42.24 -45.80
C PRO A 1051 24.29 41.34 -45.71
N ARG A 1052 24.12 40.00 -45.60
CA ARG A 1052 24.87 38.86 -46.26
C ARG A 1052 26.38 38.61 -45.94
N ARG A 1053 26.79 37.43 -45.38
CA ARG A 1053 27.12 36.08 -45.97
C ARG A 1053 28.63 35.90 -46.33
N PRO A 1054 29.20 34.68 -46.54
CA PRO A 1054 28.99 33.37 -45.85
C PRO A 1054 30.29 32.47 -45.72
N CYS A 1055 30.13 31.22 -45.26
CA CYS A 1055 30.93 29.99 -45.58
C CYS A 1055 32.41 29.78 -45.13
N SER A 1056 32.59 28.92 -44.11
CA SER A 1056 33.46 27.71 -44.04
C SER A 1056 34.90 27.65 -44.62
N CYS A 1057 35.89 27.33 -43.76
CA CYS A 1057 36.66 26.05 -43.78
C CYS A 1057 37.71 25.94 -42.63
N THR A 1058 38.10 24.70 -42.29
CA THR A 1058 39.15 24.29 -41.30
C THR A 1058 40.41 23.74 -42.06
N PRO A 1059 41.53 23.21 -41.48
CA PRO A 1059 41.79 22.73 -40.09
C PRO A 1059 43.23 22.96 -39.49
N ARG A 1060 43.50 22.33 -38.32
CA ARG A 1060 44.82 22.09 -37.65
C ARG A 1060 45.52 23.36 -37.10
N ALA A 1061 46.32 23.33 -36.02
CA ALA A 1061 46.59 22.41 -34.89
C ALA A 1061 47.18 23.30 -33.73
N SER A 1062 47.57 22.87 -32.52
CA SER A 1062 47.83 21.58 -31.85
C SER A 1062 47.40 21.69 -30.35
N SER A 1063 47.73 20.82 -29.37
CA SER A 1063 48.61 19.63 -29.25
C SER A 1063 48.00 18.59 -28.32
#